data_AF-A0A7C1EY49-F1
#
_entry.id   AF-A0A7C1EY49-F1
#
_cell.length_a   1.000
_cell.length_b   1.000
_cell.length_c   1.000
_cell.angle_alpha   90.00
_cell.angle_beta   90.00
_cell.angle_gamma   90.00
#
_symmetry.space_group_name_H-M   'P 1'
#
loop_
_entity.id
_entity.type
_entity.pdbx_description
1 polymer ?
#
loop_
_entity_poly.entity_id
_entity_poly.type
_entity_poly.pdbx_seq_one_letter_code
_entity_poly.pdbx_strand_id
1 'polypeptide(L)'
;MRIKFWGVRGSIPTPMSTEQLQERLFRAVSEAHGVDLTDPTAVKAYIANLSPSVGQVVGGNTTCVEIDTGTHTIIIDAGSGIRPLGIHLMGRDFGKGKGEAHLFLTHAHWDHLQGFPFFVPAFVPGNVLHFYAVNYNPQQYLEHQQVAPMFFPVPTSVMAAHKEFHQLREGEPVMIGNVKITSLALYHPGTAYAYRFEDGESVFVFASDAEYKSLSEHSLKRYVDFFADADVLVFDAQYSLRDVFFSRADWGHSSAIIGVDIAERARVKKLITFHHEPTHSDEQVHQIAQTAREYALVNNLAFQTEVIVGREGLELHLGKAPKLEVSERREEPVWTMSLSGYLENATAASIQHRLEALLIEAPNGRAVLDLTQLKTLDANGVKAVFDAARARPHTQVAVVAPAAHIYRTLEQSNSPAVVALYQNYQQAITALRGPEHLRLATSVIGGQYHIDHLWFADDAGVIYAGEDRASQMPVLVRVVAGQPDDPTRLEFLRQLNDWQKLNDPALLPLKTHINQDGWLAAICAQPEGLSLREWRARKPRWRDIWDMAEKLSHAVAAAHNHNTVHGALRPEKIVVQGGQLQLGCLPLFPHPAGFGPEAYRAPEQLHGQTPTLRTDVYVLGLILYELILGKPPFTSDEDDNLRLTLQLYSEPQHPRALWPEIPEALEALLLQMLAVKPEDRPENGQAVVKAMRHLTDGMLLLDNGATRRGTGPLAHGGHLPEA
;
A
#
# COMPACT_ATOMS: atom_id res chain seq x y z
N MET A 1 -12.88 18.33 11.48
CA MET A 1 -12.86 16.89 11.07
C MET A 1 -12.29 16.68 9.66
N ARG A 2 -11.54 15.59 9.40
CA ARG A 2 -11.19 15.10 8.04
C ARG A 2 -12.12 13.95 7.65
N ILE A 3 -12.72 13.99 6.46
CA ILE A 3 -13.63 12.97 5.96
C ILE A 3 -13.07 12.41 4.66
N LYS A 4 -12.95 11.08 4.56
CA LYS A 4 -12.47 10.41 3.36
C LYS A 4 -13.42 9.29 2.94
N PHE A 5 -13.74 9.28 1.65
CA PHE A 5 -14.65 8.29 1.06
C PHE A 5 -13.84 7.13 0.47
N TRP A 6 -14.06 5.93 0.99
CA TRP A 6 -13.36 4.71 0.59
C TRP A 6 -14.23 3.77 -0.25
N GLY A 7 -15.54 3.92 -0.16
CA GLY A 7 -16.50 3.32 -1.06
C GLY A 7 -17.76 4.16 -1.14
N VAL A 8 -18.34 4.25 -2.34
CA VAL A 8 -19.39 5.21 -2.70
C VAL A 8 -20.56 4.61 -3.48
N ARG A 9 -20.44 3.35 -3.92
CA ARG A 9 -21.47 2.62 -4.66
C ARG A 9 -22.49 2.03 -3.71
N GLY A 10 -23.73 1.92 -4.16
CA GLY A 10 -24.77 1.17 -3.45
C GLY A 10 -24.83 -0.29 -3.89
N SER A 11 -25.54 -1.13 -3.14
CA SER A 11 -26.00 -2.49 -3.50
C SER A 11 -24.92 -3.56 -3.74
N ILE A 12 -23.99 -3.37 -4.69
CA ILE A 12 -22.91 -4.31 -4.99
C ILE A 12 -21.67 -3.58 -5.50
N PRO A 13 -20.45 -4.10 -5.24
CA PRO A 13 -19.25 -3.51 -5.81
C PRO A 13 -19.26 -3.71 -7.32
N THR A 14 -18.95 -2.66 -8.09
CA THR A 14 -18.89 -2.74 -9.55
C THR A 14 -17.65 -2.02 -10.07
N PRO A 15 -16.60 -2.74 -10.47
CA PRO A 15 -15.45 -2.13 -11.12
C PRO A 15 -15.82 -1.61 -12.51
N MET A 16 -15.00 -0.70 -13.03
CA MET A 16 -15.14 -0.20 -14.39
C MET A 16 -14.94 -1.33 -15.41
N SER A 17 -15.82 -1.43 -16.42
CA SER A 17 -15.67 -2.40 -17.51
C SER A 17 -14.61 -1.96 -18.53
N THR A 18 -14.09 -2.92 -19.31
CA THR A 18 -13.15 -2.64 -20.41
C THR A 18 -13.73 -1.67 -21.43
N GLU A 19 -15.02 -1.81 -21.75
CA GLU A 19 -15.73 -0.94 -22.69
C GLU A 19 -15.80 0.49 -22.15
N GLN A 20 -16.14 0.66 -20.87
CA GLN A 20 -16.15 1.97 -20.21
C GLN A 20 -14.75 2.62 -20.22
N LEU A 21 -13.70 1.84 -19.96
CA LEU A 21 -12.31 2.32 -20.05
C LEU A 21 -11.96 2.75 -21.48
N GLN A 22 -12.26 1.92 -22.48
CA GLN A 22 -12.00 2.23 -23.88
C GLN A 22 -12.73 3.49 -24.34
N GLU A 23 -13.99 3.68 -23.95
CA GLU A 23 -14.76 4.87 -24.26
C GLU A 23 -14.14 6.12 -23.62
N ARG A 24 -13.70 6.04 -22.35
CA ARG A 24 -12.99 7.15 -21.70
C ARG A 24 -11.70 7.50 -22.42
N LEU A 25 -10.89 6.49 -22.78
CA LEU A 25 -9.65 6.71 -23.54
C LEU A 25 -9.92 7.34 -24.90
N PHE A 26 -10.96 6.87 -25.61
CA PHE A 26 -11.37 7.45 -26.88
C PHE A 26 -11.72 8.93 -26.74
N ARG A 27 -12.48 9.31 -25.70
CA ARG A 27 -12.82 10.72 -25.44
C ARG A 27 -11.60 11.56 -25.08
N ALA A 28 -10.76 11.07 -24.16
CA ALA A 28 -9.51 11.74 -23.80
C ALA A 28 -8.59 11.95 -25.01
N VAL A 29 -8.54 11.02 -25.96
CA VAL A 29 -7.75 11.22 -27.19
C VAL A 29 -8.45 12.17 -28.17
N SER A 30 -9.77 12.06 -28.29
CA SER A 30 -10.57 12.87 -29.24
C SER A 30 -10.58 14.35 -28.86
N GLU A 31 -10.54 14.67 -27.56
CA GLU A 31 -10.56 16.03 -27.03
C GLU A 31 -9.16 16.68 -26.96
N ALA A 32 -8.09 15.97 -27.32
CA ALA A 32 -6.70 16.46 -27.24
C ALA A 32 -6.32 17.45 -28.37
N HIS A 33 -7.25 18.31 -28.79
CA HIS A 33 -7.03 19.27 -29.86
C HIS A 33 -5.93 20.29 -29.50
N GLY A 34 -4.89 20.38 -30.34
CA GLY A 34 -3.78 21.31 -30.14
C GLY A 34 -2.76 20.89 -29.08
N VAL A 35 -2.89 19.68 -28.53
CA VAL A 35 -1.90 19.08 -27.63
C VAL A 35 -0.84 18.36 -28.47
N ASP A 36 0.44 18.63 -28.23
CA ASP A 36 1.52 17.84 -28.81
C ASP A 36 1.59 16.47 -28.10
N LEU A 37 0.97 15.46 -28.70
CA LEU A 37 0.96 14.10 -28.16
C LEU A 37 2.33 13.41 -28.22
N THR A 38 3.33 14.00 -28.87
CA THR A 38 4.71 13.48 -28.90
C THR A 38 5.58 14.02 -27.76
N ASP A 39 5.15 15.08 -27.08
CA ASP A 39 5.79 15.61 -25.87
C ASP A 39 5.13 15.04 -24.59
N PRO A 40 5.83 14.19 -23.82
CA PRO A 40 5.30 13.63 -22.57
C PRO A 40 4.87 14.69 -21.55
N THR A 41 5.44 15.90 -21.60
CA THR A 41 5.10 17.01 -20.71
C THR A 41 3.75 17.62 -21.07
N ALA A 42 3.54 17.91 -22.37
CA ALA A 42 2.27 18.37 -22.89
C ALA A 42 1.14 17.36 -22.65
N VAL A 43 1.41 16.06 -22.86
CA VAL A 43 0.44 14.98 -22.59
C VAL A 43 0.05 14.94 -21.11
N LYS A 44 1.01 15.02 -20.18
CA LYS A 44 0.72 15.04 -18.73
C LYS A 44 -0.10 16.26 -18.33
N ALA A 45 0.24 17.44 -18.85
CA ALA A 45 -0.51 18.67 -18.59
C ALA A 45 -1.94 18.59 -19.12
N TYR A 46 -2.14 17.99 -20.29
CA TYR A 46 -3.46 17.74 -20.84
C TYR A 46 -4.28 16.79 -19.94
N ILE A 47 -3.73 15.63 -19.59
CA ILE A 47 -4.40 14.63 -18.73
C ILE A 47 -4.81 15.25 -17.39
N ALA A 48 -3.96 16.08 -16.79
CA ALA A 48 -4.26 16.76 -15.53
C ALA A 48 -5.44 17.75 -15.61
N ASN A 49 -5.77 18.24 -16.82
CA ASN A 49 -6.85 19.19 -17.07
C ASN A 49 -8.09 18.54 -17.72
N LEU A 50 -8.13 17.21 -17.84
CA LEU A 50 -9.31 16.51 -18.32
C LEU A 50 -10.52 16.83 -17.45
N SER A 51 -11.69 16.91 -18.08
CA SER A 51 -12.95 17.09 -17.37
C SER A 51 -13.13 15.98 -16.31
N PRO A 52 -13.80 16.23 -15.17
CA PRO A 52 -13.96 15.23 -14.12
C PRO A 52 -14.56 13.90 -14.61
N SER A 53 -15.51 13.94 -15.55
CA SER A 53 -16.11 12.74 -16.15
C SER A 53 -15.15 11.91 -16.99
N VAL A 54 -14.02 12.47 -17.45
CA VAL A 54 -13.00 11.76 -18.24
C VAL A 54 -11.74 11.47 -17.41
N GLY A 55 -11.30 12.41 -16.58
CA GLY A 55 -10.06 12.33 -15.80
C GLY A 55 -10.18 11.70 -14.41
N GLN A 56 -11.39 11.42 -13.90
CA GLN A 56 -11.60 10.91 -12.54
C GLN A 56 -12.52 9.70 -12.50
N VAL A 57 -12.11 8.64 -11.80
CA VAL A 57 -13.01 7.51 -11.51
C VAL A 57 -13.92 7.81 -10.32
N VAL A 58 -15.19 7.42 -10.40
CA VAL A 58 -16.11 7.50 -9.25
C VAL A 58 -15.74 6.45 -8.21
N GLY A 59 -15.34 5.26 -8.66
CA GLY A 59 -15.05 4.12 -7.79
C GLY A 59 -16.10 3.02 -7.90
N GLY A 60 -15.74 1.83 -7.42
CA GLY A 60 -16.53 0.60 -7.49
C GLY A 60 -16.89 0.00 -6.13
N ASN A 61 -16.29 0.46 -5.04
CA ASN A 61 -16.48 -0.06 -3.70
C ASN A 61 -17.80 0.41 -3.08
N THR A 62 -18.43 -0.45 -2.28
CA THR A 62 -19.64 -0.10 -1.51
C THR A 62 -19.32 0.68 -0.24
N THR A 63 -20.34 1.34 0.30
CA THR A 63 -20.30 2.32 1.38
C THR A 63 -19.22 2.06 2.45
N CYS A 64 -18.27 2.98 2.53
CA CYS A 64 -17.32 3.09 3.64
C CYS A 64 -16.77 4.51 3.69
N VAL A 65 -16.95 5.19 4.82
CA VAL A 65 -16.46 6.57 5.03
C VAL A 65 -15.65 6.64 6.32
N GLU A 66 -14.43 7.19 6.22
CA GLU A 66 -13.57 7.47 7.37
C GLU A 66 -13.79 8.92 7.81
N ILE A 67 -14.07 9.13 9.09
CA ILE A 67 -14.00 10.42 9.76
C ILE A 67 -12.83 10.38 10.74
N ASP A 68 -11.81 11.16 10.45
CA ASP A 68 -10.61 11.30 11.26
C ASP A 68 -10.66 12.65 11.99
N THR A 69 -10.71 12.57 13.32
CA THR A 69 -10.79 13.74 14.22
C THR A 69 -9.40 14.23 14.64
N GLY A 70 -8.33 13.56 14.21
CA GLY A 70 -6.96 13.76 14.68
C GLY A 70 -6.61 12.92 15.91
N THR A 71 -7.60 12.60 16.76
CA THR A 71 -7.41 11.76 17.96
C THR A 71 -8.16 10.43 17.90
N HIS A 72 -9.32 10.40 17.25
CA HIS A 72 -10.16 9.21 17.07
C HIS A 72 -10.43 8.93 15.60
N THR A 73 -10.47 7.64 15.26
CA THR A 73 -10.91 7.15 13.95
C THR A 73 -12.36 6.67 14.05
N ILE A 74 -13.25 7.34 13.34
CA ILE A 74 -14.66 6.97 13.20
C ILE A 74 -14.86 6.43 11.78
N ILE A 75 -15.63 5.36 11.64
CA ILE A 75 -15.91 4.71 10.35
C ILE A 75 -17.42 4.59 10.21
N ILE A 76 -17.96 4.96 9.06
CA ILE A 76 -19.37 4.73 8.72
C ILE A 76 -19.45 3.57 7.74
N ASP A 77 -20.16 2.53 8.17
CA ASP A 77 -20.33 1.25 7.49
C ASP A 77 -19.05 0.46 7.18
N ALA A 78 -19.24 -0.82 6.93
CA ALA A 78 -18.20 -1.80 6.63
C ALA A 78 -18.42 -2.47 5.25
N GLY A 79 -18.87 -1.69 4.27
CA GLY A 79 -18.94 -2.13 2.87
C GLY A 79 -17.56 -2.45 2.29
N SER A 80 -17.48 -2.80 1.02
CA SER A 80 -16.21 -3.27 0.42
C SER A 80 -15.09 -2.22 0.49
N GLY A 81 -15.43 -0.93 0.60
CA GLY A 81 -14.47 0.15 0.82
C GLY A 81 -13.72 0.09 2.15
N ILE A 82 -14.20 -0.69 3.13
CA ILE A 82 -13.49 -0.86 4.40
C ILE A 82 -12.18 -1.64 4.25
N ARG A 83 -12.04 -2.45 3.18
CA ARG A 83 -10.80 -3.19 2.90
C ARG A 83 -9.63 -2.24 2.58
N PRO A 84 -9.70 -1.34 1.58
CA PRO A 84 -8.63 -0.38 1.33
C PRO A 84 -8.41 0.59 2.50
N LEU A 85 -9.46 0.95 3.25
CA LEU A 85 -9.31 1.69 4.52
C LEU A 85 -8.49 0.89 5.53
N GLY A 86 -8.80 -0.40 5.75
CA GLY A 86 -8.08 -1.26 6.68
C GLY A 86 -6.60 -1.34 6.37
N ILE A 87 -6.23 -1.53 5.09
CA ILE A 87 -4.84 -1.51 4.64
C ILE A 87 -4.17 -0.16 4.96
N HIS A 88 -4.85 0.95 4.70
CA HIS A 88 -4.35 2.28 5.01
C HIS A 88 -4.14 2.50 6.52
N LEU A 89 -5.03 1.98 7.36
CA LEU A 89 -4.91 2.06 8.82
C LEU A 89 -3.74 1.25 9.37
N MET A 90 -3.34 0.15 8.70
CA MET A 90 -2.17 -0.65 9.10
C MET A 90 -0.85 0.13 9.06
N GLY A 91 -0.76 1.19 8.24
CA GLY A 91 0.37 2.13 8.25
C GLY A 91 0.42 3.06 9.47
N ARG A 92 -0.61 3.03 10.34
CA ARG A 92 -0.74 3.83 11.56
C ARG A 92 -0.59 2.96 12.82
N ASP A 93 -1.18 3.36 13.93
CA ASP A 93 -1.11 2.62 15.20
C ASP A 93 -1.80 1.25 15.18
N PHE A 94 -2.72 1.02 14.23
CA PHE A 94 -3.39 -0.28 14.07
C PHE A 94 -2.42 -1.41 13.70
N GLY A 95 -1.36 -1.12 12.92
CA GLY A 95 -0.34 -2.12 12.59
C GLY A 95 0.53 -2.55 13.77
N LYS A 96 0.52 -1.74 14.85
CA LYS A 96 1.26 -1.99 16.08
C LYS A 96 0.37 -2.57 17.20
N GLY A 97 -0.89 -2.90 16.91
CA GLY A 97 -1.85 -3.36 17.92
C GLY A 97 -2.25 -2.27 18.93
N LYS A 98 -2.23 -0.99 18.53
CA LYS A 98 -2.57 0.16 19.39
C LYS A 98 -3.66 1.05 18.79
N GLY A 99 -4.33 0.59 17.74
CA GLY A 99 -5.37 1.36 17.07
C GLY A 99 -6.73 1.22 17.74
N GLU A 100 -7.52 2.29 17.70
CA GLU A 100 -8.89 2.34 18.19
C GLU A 100 -9.79 2.92 17.09
N ALA A 101 -10.88 2.21 16.76
CA ALA A 101 -11.87 2.65 15.77
C ALA A 101 -13.30 2.52 16.29
N HIS A 102 -14.13 3.49 15.93
CA HIS A 102 -15.57 3.53 16.22
C HIS A 102 -16.37 3.39 14.93
N LEU A 103 -16.97 2.23 14.70
CA LEU A 103 -17.76 1.89 13.53
C LEU A 103 -19.25 2.16 13.78
N PHE A 104 -19.82 3.11 13.06
CA PHE A 104 -21.26 3.40 13.06
C PHE A 104 -21.90 2.74 11.85
N LEU A 105 -22.72 1.72 12.10
CA LEU A 105 -23.41 0.97 11.06
C LEU A 105 -24.78 1.61 10.82
N THR A 106 -25.05 2.02 9.59
CA THR A 106 -26.30 2.66 9.18
C THR A 106 -27.45 1.67 9.19
N HIS A 107 -27.22 0.45 8.71
CA HIS A 107 -28.14 -0.68 8.80
C HIS A 107 -27.42 -1.98 8.40
N ALA A 108 -28.16 -3.10 8.42
CA ALA A 108 -27.59 -4.43 8.30
C ALA A 108 -27.72 -5.07 6.91
N HIS A 109 -27.97 -4.29 5.85
CA HIS A 109 -27.87 -4.84 4.50
C HIS A 109 -26.43 -5.22 4.17
N TRP A 110 -26.30 -6.22 3.31
CA TRP A 110 -25.04 -6.92 3.10
C TRP A 110 -23.96 -6.01 2.50
N ASP A 111 -24.32 -5.10 1.61
CA ASP A 111 -23.41 -4.15 0.97
C ASP A 111 -22.80 -3.11 1.93
N HIS A 112 -23.37 -2.93 3.11
CA HIS A 112 -22.84 -2.11 4.20
C HIS A 112 -21.96 -2.90 5.18
N LEU A 113 -21.82 -4.23 5.01
CA LEU A 113 -21.12 -5.11 5.96
C LEU A 113 -20.12 -6.08 5.31
N GLN A 114 -20.29 -6.37 4.01
CA GLN A 114 -19.56 -7.40 3.27
C GLN A 114 -18.04 -7.26 3.27
N GLY A 115 -17.51 -6.06 3.55
CA GLY A 115 -16.08 -5.80 3.62
C GLY A 115 -15.45 -6.16 4.95
N PHE A 116 -16.24 -6.32 6.02
CA PHE A 116 -15.73 -6.58 7.37
C PHE A 116 -14.82 -7.82 7.48
N PRO A 117 -15.11 -8.97 6.83
CA PRO A 117 -14.22 -10.14 6.84
C PRO A 117 -12.79 -9.84 6.33
N PHE A 118 -12.63 -8.78 5.54
CA PHE A 118 -11.35 -8.34 4.96
C PHE A 118 -10.75 -7.13 5.70
N PHE A 119 -11.31 -6.72 6.84
CA PHE A 119 -10.81 -5.60 7.62
C PHE A 119 -9.60 -6.04 8.48
N VAL A 120 -8.40 -5.98 7.88
CA VAL A 120 -7.13 -6.42 8.48
C VAL A 120 -6.90 -5.93 9.92
N PRO A 121 -7.24 -4.67 10.30
CA PRO A 121 -7.08 -4.22 11.69
C PRO A 121 -7.81 -5.08 12.74
N ALA A 122 -8.89 -5.78 12.37
CA ALA A 122 -9.61 -6.69 13.26
C ALA A 122 -8.83 -7.97 13.61
N PHE A 123 -7.82 -8.34 12.82
CA PHE A 123 -6.99 -9.53 13.06
C PHE A 123 -5.80 -9.24 13.97
N VAL A 124 -5.48 -7.98 14.22
CA VAL A 124 -4.30 -7.60 15.00
C VAL A 124 -4.66 -7.52 16.49
N PRO A 125 -4.00 -8.31 17.35
CA PRO A 125 -4.24 -8.25 18.78
C PRO A 125 -3.83 -6.90 19.36
N GLY A 126 -4.58 -6.42 20.35
CA GLY A 126 -4.37 -5.13 21.02
C GLY A 126 -5.16 -3.95 20.43
N ASN A 127 -5.59 -4.05 19.17
CA ASN A 127 -6.54 -3.08 18.61
C ASN A 127 -7.91 -3.19 19.29
N VAL A 128 -8.63 -2.06 19.35
CA VAL A 128 -9.98 -1.96 19.91
C VAL A 128 -10.95 -1.45 18.85
N LEU A 129 -12.03 -2.20 18.63
CA LEU A 129 -13.08 -1.88 17.65
C LEU A 129 -14.42 -1.77 18.36
N HIS A 130 -15.03 -0.58 18.35
CA HIS A 130 -16.36 -0.35 18.87
C HIS A 130 -17.37 -0.31 17.72
N PHE A 131 -18.47 -1.05 17.82
CA PHE A 131 -19.53 -1.11 16.81
C PHE A 131 -20.81 -0.51 17.38
N TYR A 132 -21.37 0.46 16.68
CA TYR A 132 -22.60 1.16 17.06
C TYR A 132 -23.66 0.90 16.02
N ALA A 133 -24.84 0.48 16.47
CA ALA A 133 -26.01 0.27 15.63
C ALA A 133 -27.27 0.71 16.37
N VAL A 134 -28.22 1.29 15.64
CA VAL A 134 -29.46 1.82 16.20
C VAL A 134 -30.55 0.78 16.09
N ASN A 135 -31.15 0.42 17.23
CA ASN A 135 -32.27 -0.53 17.34
C ASN A 135 -32.03 -1.96 16.82
N TYR A 136 -30.79 -2.38 16.52
CA TYR A 136 -30.44 -3.78 16.25
C TYR A 136 -29.08 -4.16 16.86
N ASN A 137 -28.81 -5.47 17.01
CA ASN A 137 -27.56 -5.98 17.55
C ASN A 137 -26.52 -6.18 16.42
N PRO A 138 -25.46 -5.36 16.34
CA PRO A 138 -24.49 -5.46 15.24
C PRO A 138 -23.65 -6.73 15.28
N GLN A 139 -23.43 -7.31 16.46
CA GLN A 139 -22.66 -8.55 16.62
C GLN A 139 -23.28 -9.70 15.83
N GLN A 140 -24.60 -9.86 15.96
CA GLN A 140 -25.33 -10.95 15.32
C GLN A 140 -25.16 -10.95 13.80
N TYR A 141 -25.24 -9.78 13.16
CA TYR A 141 -25.15 -9.66 11.71
C TYR A 141 -23.72 -9.88 11.19
N LEU A 142 -22.71 -9.35 11.90
CA LEU A 142 -21.30 -9.55 11.54
C LEU A 142 -20.88 -11.01 11.69
N GLU A 143 -21.29 -11.67 12.78
CA GLU A 143 -21.02 -13.10 12.98
C GLU A 143 -21.73 -13.99 11.95
N HIS A 144 -22.96 -13.64 11.57
CA HIS A 144 -23.73 -14.40 10.58
C HIS A 144 -23.10 -14.38 9.18
N GLN A 145 -22.35 -13.32 8.83
CA GLN A 145 -21.62 -13.24 7.55
C GLN A 145 -20.35 -14.09 7.53
N GLN A 146 -19.82 -14.45 8.69
CA GLN A 146 -18.57 -15.18 8.86
C GLN A 146 -18.79 -16.57 9.48
N VAL A 147 -19.93 -17.21 9.16
CA VAL A 147 -20.16 -18.61 9.56
C VAL A 147 -19.20 -19.51 8.81
N ALA A 148 -18.12 -19.92 9.46
CA ALA A 148 -17.11 -20.78 8.87
C ALA A 148 -17.52 -22.27 8.93
N PRO A 149 -17.28 -23.06 7.86
CA PRO A 149 -16.72 -22.68 6.55
C PRO A 149 -17.79 -22.26 5.51
N MET A 150 -19.04 -22.01 5.92
CA MET A 150 -20.17 -21.84 4.99
C MET A 150 -20.14 -20.57 4.16
N PHE A 151 -19.99 -19.41 4.79
CA PHE A 151 -20.04 -18.10 4.11
C PHE A 151 -18.66 -17.43 4.02
N PHE A 152 -17.75 -17.78 4.93
CA PHE A 152 -16.38 -17.28 4.92
C PHE A 152 -15.45 -18.34 5.53
N PRO A 153 -14.19 -18.50 5.07
CA PRO A 153 -13.29 -19.54 5.58
C PRO A 153 -12.87 -19.34 7.04
N VAL A 154 -13.00 -18.13 7.58
CA VAL A 154 -12.46 -17.76 8.90
C VAL A 154 -13.57 -17.20 9.81
N PRO A 155 -13.81 -17.78 11.00
CA PRO A 155 -14.82 -17.25 11.92
C PRO A 155 -14.34 -15.95 12.59
N THR A 156 -15.29 -15.15 13.11
CA THR A 156 -15.01 -13.89 13.83
C THR A 156 -14.12 -14.08 15.07
N SER A 157 -14.01 -15.30 15.60
CA SER A 157 -13.14 -15.64 16.74
C SER A 157 -11.64 -15.57 16.41
N VAL A 158 -11.26 -15.63 15.13
CA VAL A 158 -9.86 -15.49 14.68
C VAL A 158 -9.44 -14.02 14.59
N MET A 159 -10.40 -13.10 14.47
CA MET A 159 -10.13 -11.67 14.51
C MET A 159 -9.73 -11.26 15.94
N ALA A 160 -8.42 -11.18 16.21
CA ALA A 160 -7.87 -11.03 17.56
C ALA A 160 -8.01 -9.64 18.20
N ALA A 161 -8.52 -8.64 17.48
CA ALA A 161 -8.84 -7.34 18.06
C ALA A 161 -9.95 -7.45 19.12
N HIS A 162 -9.88 -6.62 20.15
CA HIS A 162 -10.95 -6.47 21.12
C HIS A 162 -12.15 -5.79 20.46
N LYS A 163 -13.35 -6.35 20.62
CA LYS A 163 -14.57 -5.91 19.94
C LYS A 163 -15.65 -5.59 20.96
N GLU A 164 -16.23 -4.40 20.87
CA GLU A 164 -17.31 -3.94 21.73
C GLU A 164 -18.54 -3.58 20.90
N PHE A 165 -19.71 -4.06 21.30
CA PHE A 165 -20.94 -3.86 20.56
C PHE A 165 -21.92 -3.00 21.37
N HIS A 166 -22.39 -1.91 20.76
CA HIS A 166 -23.22 -0.89 21.37
C HIS A 166 -24.54 -0.80 20.59
N GLN A 167 -25.64 -1.18 21.23
CA GLN A 167 -26.98 -1.01 20.68
C GLN A 167 -27.57 0.30 21.22
N LEU A 168 -27.83 1.24 20.30
CA LEU A 168 -28.33 2.58 20.60
C LEU A 168 -29.83 2.67 20.34
N ARG A 169 -30.49 3.63 20.99
CA ARG A 169 -31.82 4.10 20.58
C ARG A 169 -31.72 5.22 19.56
N GLU A 170 -32.76 5.40 18.76
CA GLU A 170 -32.82 6.53 17.84
C GLU A 170 -32.70 7.87 18.59
N GLY A 171 -31.80 8.74 18.11
CA GLY A 171 -31.56 10.05 18.70
C GLY A 171 -30.74 10.02 20.00
N GLU A 172 -30.35 8.84 20.48
CA GLU A 172 -29.45 8.70 21.63
C GLU A 172 -28.07 9.30 21.30
N PRO A 173 -27.61 10.33 22.04
CA PRO A 173 -26.33 10.96 21.75
C PRO A 173 -25.16 10.10 22.25
N VAL A 174 -24.16 9.92 21.39
CA VAL A 174 -22.87 9.28 21.73
C VAL A 174 -21.75 10.31 21.61
N MET A 175 -20.83 10.31 22.57
CA MET A 175 -19.65 11.18 22.56
C MET A 175 -18.39 10.37 22.26
N ILE A 176 -17.69 10.72 21.19
CA ILE A 176 -16.36 10.19 20.86
C ILE A 176 -15.38 11.37 20.87
N GLY A 177 -14.56 11.46 21.92
CA GLY A 177 -13.76 12.66 22.18
C GLY A 177 -14.63 13.91 22.31
N ASN A 178 -14.40 14.91 21.46
CA ASN A 178 -15.22 16.13 21.37
C ASN A 178 -16.37 16.04 20.35
N VAL A 179 -16.50 14.92 19.62
CA VAL A 179 -17.53 14.76 18.59
C VAL A 179 -18.79 14.18 19.20
N LYS A 180 -19.88 14.94 19.10
CA LYS A 180 -21.24 14.48 19.43
C LYS A 180 -21.87 13.84 18.21
N ILE A 181 -22.39 12.63 18.39
CA ILE A 181 -22.99 11.83 17.33
C ILE A 181 -24.45 11.55 17.69
N THR A 182 -25.38 11.86 16.79
CA THR A 182 -26.82 11.58 16.96
C THR A 182 -27.38 10.90 15.72
N SER A 183 -28.46 10.14 15.87
CA SER A 183 -29.07 9.36 14.80
C SER A 183 -30.50 9.78 14.48
N LEU A 184 -30.92 9.53 13.24
CA LEU A 184 -32.28 9.70 12.76
C LEU A 184 -32.68 8.53 11.87
N ALA A 185 -33.84 7.91 12.11
CA ALA A 185 -34.37 6.86 11.26
C ALA A 185 -34.75 7.42 9.88
N LEU A 186 -34.35 6.71 8.84
CA LEU A 186 -34.68 6.95 7.44
C LEU A 186 -35.66 5.89 6.96
N TYR A 187 -36.48 6.26 5.98
CA TYR A 187 -37.41 5.32 5.37
C TYR A 187 -36.67 4.44 4.35
N HIS A 188 -36.50 3.16 4.69
CA HIS A 188 -35.85 2.12 3.88
C HIS A 188 -36.34 0.74 4.33
N PRO A 189 -36.48 -0.28 3.46
CA PRO A 189 -36.68 -1.66 3.92
C PRO A 189 -35.58 -2.08 4.90
N GLY A 190 -35.96 -2.53 6.11
CA GLY A 190 -34.98 -2.82 7.18
C GLY A 190 -34.60 -1.63 8.06
N THR A 191 -35.10 -0.42 7.76
CA THR A 191 -34.81 0.87 8.43
C THR A 191 -33.32 1.23 8.41
N ALA A 192 -32.97 2.23 7.60
CA ALA A 192 -31.65 2.86 7.64
C ALA A 192 -31.60 3.98 8.67
N TYR A 193 -30.40 4.34 9.11
CA TYR A 193 -30.19 5.44 10.04
C TYR A 193 -29.19 6.45 9.48
N ALA A 194 -29.59 7.72 9.47
CA ALA A 194 -28.68 8.84 9.26
C ALA A 194 -27.91 9.12 10.56
N TYR A 195 -26.67 9.59 10.42
CA TYR A 195 -25.84 10.04 11.53
C TYR A 195 -25.41 11.49 11.33
N ARG A 196 -25.50 12.29 12.40
CA ARG A 196 -25.02 13.67 12.48
C ARG A 196 -23.87 13.75 13.46
N PHE A 197 -22.74 14.30 13.00
CA PHE A 197 -21.48 14.44 13.71
C PHE A 197 -21.16 15.91 13.92
N GLU A 198 -20.99 16.34 15.17
CA GLU A 198 -20.78 17.73 15.55
C GLU A 198 -19.56 17.85 16.46
N ASP A 199 -18.51 18.54 16.03
CA ASP A 199 -17.26 18.74 16.82
C ASP A 199 -17.19 20.13 17.49
N GLY A 200 -18.27 20.91 17.38
CA GLY A 200 -18.39 22.29 17.87
C GLY A 200 -17.91 23.36 16.88
N GLU A 201 -17.10 22.99 15.88
CA GLU A 201 -16.65 23.89 14.81
C GLU A 201 -17.31 23.58 13.46
N SER A 202 -17.69 22.32 13.26
CA SER A 202 -18.23 21.80 12.01
C SER A 202 -19.28 20.73 12.21
N VAL A 203 -20.12 20.57 11.19
CA VAL A 203 -21.24 19.63 11.17
C VAL A 203 -21.16 18.78 9.90
N PHE A 204 -21.02 17.47 10.08
CA PHE A 204 -21.09 16.47 9.02
C PHE A 204 -22.34 15.61 9.20
N VAL A 205 -23.14 15.44 8.16
CA VAL A 205 -24.31 14.56 8.18
C VAL A 205 -24.16 13.49 7.11
N PHE A 206 -24.30 12.23 7.51
CA PHE A 206 -24.37 11.09 6.62
C PHE A 206 -25.81 10.56 6.60
N ALA A 207 -26.52 10.74 5.49
CA ALA A 207 -27.90 10.31 5.32
C ALA A 207 -28.07 9.64 3.94
N SER A 208 -27.71 8.35 3.87
CA SER A 208 -27.78 7.57 2.65
C SER A 208 -28.81 6.43 2.77
N ASP A 209 -29.11 5.80 1.65
CA ASP A 209 -30.05 4.67 1.53
C ASP A 209 -31.45 5.01 2.10
N ALA A 210 -32.10 6.00 1.48
CA ALA A 210 -33.36 6.56 1.97
C ALA A 210 -34.32 6.99 0.86
N GLU A 211 -35.61 6.66 1.04
CA GLU A 211 -36.69 7.05 0.14
C GLU A 211 -37.59 8.13 0.76
N TYR A 212 -37.84 9.22 0.02
CA TYR A 212 -38.66 10.35 0.46
C TYR A 212 -40.04 10.33 -0.21
N LYS A 213 -40.93 9.47 0.29
CA LYS A 213 -42.26 9.21 -0.32
C LYS A 213 -43.19 10.42 -0.44
N SER A 214 -43.06 11.40 0.45
CA SER A 214 -43.87 12.61 0.46
C SER A 214 -42.95 13.83 0.60
N LEU A 215 -43.01 14.71 -0.39
CA LEU A 215 -42.23 15.96 -0.43
C LEU A 215 -42.97 17.16 0.19
N SER A 216 -44.05 16.89 0.96
CA SER A 216 -44.77 17.95 1.67
C SER A 216 -43.92 18.56 2.78
N GLU A 217 -44.14 19.83 3.10
CA GLU A 217 -43.40 20.54 4.15
C GLU A 217 -43.48 19.80 5.50
N HIS A 218 -44.67 19.29 5.86
CA HIS A 218 -44.87 18.52 7.08
C HIS A 218 -44.05 17.22 7.10
N SER A 219 -44.03 16.49 5.99
CA SER A 219 -43.30 15.21 5.85
C SER A 219 -41.79 15.41 5.90
N LEU A 220 -41.29 16.48 5.28
CA LEU A 220 -39.85 16.75 5.17
C LEU A 220 -39.26 17.44 6.40
N LYS A 221 -40.10 18.08 7.22
CA LYS A 221 -39.66 18.90 8.36
C LYS A 221 -38.65 18.19 9.24
N ARG A 222 -38.90 16.92 9.60
CA ARG A 222 -38.00 16.13 10.46
C ARG A 222 -36.59 16.00 9.88
N TYR A 223 -36.48 15.78 8.57
CA TYR A 223 -35.19 15.63 7.90
C TYR A 223 -34.50 16.99 7.73
N VAL A 224 -35.25 18.02 7.32
CA VAL A 224 -34.73 19.39 7.19
C VAL A 224 -34.20 19.91 8.52
N ASP A 225 -34.92 19.67 9.63
CA ASP A 225 -34.48 20.06 10.98
C ASP A 225 -33.17 19.34 11.37
N PHE A 226 -33.04 18.04 11.05
CA PHE A 226 -31.84 17.26 11.37
C PHE A 226 -30.63 17.62 10.49
N PHE A 227 -30.86 18.00 9.23
CA PHE A 227 -29.81 18.40 8.28
C PHE A 227 -29.43 19.88 8.41
N ALA A 228 -30.14 20.64 9.24
CA ALA A 228 -29.99 22.08 9.35
C ALA A 228 -28.53 22.51 9.60
N ASP A 229 -28.11 23.50 8.82
CA ASP A 229 -26.83 24.21 8.88
C ASP A 229 -25.58 23.29 8.78
N ALA A 230 -25.72 22.11 8.17
CA ALA A 230 -24.60 21.21 7.96
C ALA A 230 -23.56 21.80 6.99
N ASP A 231 -22.27 21.62 7.30
CA ASP A 231 -21.21 21.93 6.34
C ASP A 231 -21.24 20.97 5.16
N VAL A 232 -21.56 19.70 5.45
CA VAL A 232 -21.66 18.65 4.45
C VAL A 232 -22.84 17.74 4.79
N LEU A 233 -23.65 17.45 3.77
CA LEU A 233 -24.65 16.39 3.76
C LEU A 233 -24.27 15.36 2.71
N VAL A 234 -24.07 14.10 3.12
CA VAL A 234 -24.02 12.96 2.21
C VAL A 234 -25.43 12.45 2.00
N PHE A 235 -25.84 12.33 0.74
CA PHE A 235 -27.22 12.05 0.37
C PHE A 235 -27.31 11.00 -0.74
N ASP A 236 -28.29 10.10 -0.61
CA ASP A 236 -28.58 9.09 -1.63
C ASP A 236 -29.03 9.73 -2.95
N ALA A 237 -28.30 9.42 -4.01
CA ALA A 237 -28.57 9.90 -5.37
C ALA A 237 -28.54 8.76 -6.38
N GLN A 238 -28.95 7.54 -5.99
CA GLN A 238 -28.86 6.36 -6.84
C GLN A 238 -29.65 6.51 -8.16
N TYR A 239 -30.75 7.26 -8.17
CA TYR A 239 -31.69 7.33 -9.30
C TYR A 239 -31.87 8.71 -9.92
N SER A 240 -32.19 8.74 -11.22
CA SER A 240 -32.72 9.96 -11.85
C SER A 240 -34.18 10.19 -11.44
N LEU A 241 -34.69 11.42 -11.54
CA LEU A 241 -36.13 11.71 -11.28
C LEU A 241 -37.05 10.81 -12.11
N ARG A 242 -36.67 10.49 -13.35
CA ARG A 242 -37.47 9.64 -14.24
C ARG A 242 -37.54 8.20 -13.71
N ASP A 243 -36.48 7.67 -13.13
CA ASP A 243 -36.45 6.30 -12.60
C ASP A 243 -37.28 6.18 -11.31
N VAL A 244 -37.23 7.22 -10.46
CA VAL A 244 -38.02 7.31 -9.22
C VAL A 244 -39.54 7.32 -9.51
N PHE A 245 -39.99 8.06 -10.53
CA PHE A 245 -41.43 8.24 -10.79
C PHE A 245 -42.06 7.20 -11.74
N PHE A 246 -41.30 6.47 -12.56
CA PHE A 246 -41.87 5.62 -13.62
C PHE A 246 -41.63 4.10 -13.49
N SER A 247 -40.61 3.63 -12.76
CA SER A 247 -40.25 2.20 -12.77
C SER A 247 -39.67 1.60 -11.47
N ARG A 248 -39.30 2.41 -10.46
CA ARG A 248 -38.64 1.91 -9.23
C ARG A 248 -39.17 2.53 -7.92
N ALA A 249 -40.43 2.94 -7.86
CA ALA A 249 -41.07 3.30 -6.58
C ALA A 249 -41.01 2.09 -5.60
N ASP A 250 -40.66 2.31 -4.32
CA ASP A 250 -40.47 1.30 -3.27
C ASP A 250 -39.11 0.57 -3.19
N TRP A 251 -38.08 1.00 -3.94
CA TRP A 251 -36.73 0.37 -3.88
C TRP A 251 -35.77 1.01 -2.86
N GLY A 252 -36.22 2.02 -2.10
CA GLY A 252 -35.44 2.58 -0.99
C GLY A 252 -34.49 3.74 -1.32
N HIS A 253 -34.36 4.17 -2.58
CA HIS A 253 -33.40 5.20 -2.98
C HIS A 253 -34.02 6.51 -3.48
N SER A 254 -33.23 7.59 -3.43
CA SER A 254 -33.65 8.95 -3.78
C SER A 254 -33.00 9.46 -5.09
N SER A 255 -33.34 10.69 -5.46
CA SER A 255 -32.73 11.40 -6.58
C SER A 255 -31.96 12.62 -6.12
N ALA A 256 -30.90 12.96 -6.86
CA ALA A 256 -30.05 14.12 -6.56
C ALA A 256 -30.82 15.45 -6.47
N ILE A 257 -31.93 15.59 -7.22
CA ILE A 257 -32.76 16.80 -7.20
C ILE A 257 -33.54 16.95 -5.89
N ILE A 258 -34.08 15.85 -5.35
CA ILE A 258 -34.70 15.85 -4.02
C ILE A 258 -33.64 16.22 -2.97
N GLY A 259 -32.44 15.69 -3.10
CA GLY A 259 -31.30 16.04 -2.25
C GLY A 259 -30.99 17.53 -2.25
N VAL A 260 -30.96 18.17 -3.43
CA VAL A 260 -30.75 19.62 -3.56
C VAL A 260 -31.86 20.43 -2.88
N ASP A 261 -33.12 20.10 -3.11
CA ASP A 261 -34.25 20.83 -2.49
C ASP A 261 -34.22 20.72 -0.95
N ILE A 262 -33.96 19.53 -0.41
CA ILE A 262 -33.81 19.35 1.04
C ILE A 262 -32.59 20.11 1.58
N ALA A 263 -31.44 20.02 0.89
CA ALA A 263 -30.20 20.67 1.30
C ALA A 263 -30.33 22.21 1.34
N GLU A 264 -31.01 22.80 0.34
CA GLU A 264 -31.29 24.23 0.29
C GLU A 264 -32.19 24.68 1.46
N ARG A 265 -33.28 23.95 1.72
CA ARG A 265 -34.19 24.23 2.85
C ARG A 265 -33.46 24.13 4.20
N ALA A 266 -32.53 23.19 4.30
CA ALA A 266 -31.71 22.96 5.47
C ALA A 266 -30.48 23.86 5.56
N ARG A 267 -30.20 24.73 4.57
CA ARG A 267 -29.01 25.60 4.54
C ARG A 267 -27.68 24.82 4.62
N VAL A 268 -27.62 23.71 3.88
CA VAL A 268 -26.41 22.88 3.79
C VAL A 268 -25.40 23.52 2.86
N LYS A 269 -24.12 23.60 3.25
CA LYS A 269 -23.08 24.23 2.40
C LYS A 269 -22.71 23.34 1.21
N LYS A 270 -22.51 22.05 1.45
CA LYS A 270 -22.11 21.07 0.42
C LYS A 270 -22.97 19.81 0.46
N LEU A 271 -23.54 19.45 -0.68
CA LEU A 271 -24.28 18.20 -0.89
C LEU A 271 -23.40 17.21 -1.65
N ILE A 272 -23.10 16.06 -1.05
CA ILE A 272 -22.37 14.97 -1.69
C ILE A 272 -23.38 13.95 -2.21
N THR A 273 -23.47 13.78 -3.53
CA THR A 273 -24.26 12.69 -4.13
C THR A 273 -23.55 11.36 -3.90
N PHE A 274 -24.27 10.36 -3.42
CA PHE A 274 -23.69 9.13 -2.91
C PHE A 274 -24.61 7.94 -3.16
N HIS A 275 -24.13 6.72 -2.89
CA HIS A 275 -24.86 5.47 -3.13
C HIS A 275 -25.18 5.27 -4.61
N HIS A 276 -24.18 5.50 -5.47
CA HIS A 276 -24.41 5.51 -6.91
C HIS A 276 -24.82 4.13 -7.43
N GLU A 277 -25.75 4.12 -8.38
CA GLU A 277 -26.26 2.90 -9.00
C GLU A 277 -25.11 2.11 -9.64
N PRO A 278 -24.93 0.82 -9.28
CA PRO A 278 -23.84 -0.02 -9.77
C PRO A 278 -23.68 -0.04 -11.29
N THR A 279 -24.80 -0.01 -12.01
CA THR A 279 -24.81 -0.08 -13.48
C THR A 279 -24.50 1.23 -14.18
N HIS A 280 -24.49 2.37 -13.47
CA HIS A 280 -24.18 3.67 -14.06
C HIS A 280 -22.69 3.86 -14.29
N SER A 281 -22.34 4.28 -15.51
CA SER A 281 -21.01 4.77 -15.85
C SER A 281 -20.66 6.04 -15.08
N ASP A 282 -19.37 6.34 -14.93
CA ASP A 282 -18.91 7.58 -14.30
C ASP A 282 -19.53 8.82 -14.95
N GLU A 283 -19.69 8.82 -16.27
CA GLU A 283 -20.37 9.90 -16.99
C GLU A 283 -21.82 10.06 -16.53
N GLN A 284 -22.58 8.97 -16.45
CA GLN A 284 -23.97 9.03 -16.01
C GLN A 284 -24.08 9.57 -14.59
N VAL A 285 -23.19 9.15 -13.69
CA VAL A 285 -23.14 9.67 -12.31
C VAL A 285 -22.84 11.17 -12.30
N HIS A 286 -21.86 11.62 -13.09
CA HIS A 286 -21.55 13.05 -13.23
C HIS A 286 -22.71 13.84 -13.84
N GLN A 287 -23.42 13.26 -14.82
CA GLN A 287 -24.59 13.88 -15.46
C GLN A 287 -25.75 14.06 -14.47
N ILE A 288 -26.00 13.07 -13.60
CA ILE A 288 -27.03 13.18 -12.55
C ILE A 288 -26.72 14.39 -11.63
N ALA A 289 -25.48 14.53 -11.19
CA ALA A 289 -25.07 15.67 -10.36
C ALA A 289 -25.11 17.00 -11.14
N GLN A 290 -24.71 17.01 -12.42
CA GLN A 290 -24.80 18.17 -13.30
C GLN A 290 -26.25 18.65 -13.42
N THR A 291 -27.19 17.75 -13.69
CA THR A 291 -28.62 18.06 -13.78
C THR A 291 -29.18 18.60 -12.46
N ALA A 292 -28.70 18.10 -11.32
CA ALA A 292 -29.06 18.64 -10.01
C ALA A 292 -28.53 20.08 -9.79
N ARG A 293 -27.31 20.39 -10.25
CA ARG A 293 -26.77 21.77 -10.24
C ARG A 293 -27.57 22.71 -11.14
N GLU A 294 -27.90 22.27 -12.34
CA GLU A 294 -28.70 23.05 -13.29
C GLU A 294 -30.10 23.33 -12.72
N TYR A 295 -30.73 22.34 -12.08
CA TYR A 295 -31.98 22.53 -11.36
C TYR A 295 -31.87 23.64 -10.29
N ALA A 296 -30.80 23.64 -9.48
CA ALA A 296 -30.59 24.67 -8.47
C ALA A 296 -30.46 26.09 -9.09
N LEU A 297 -29.72 26.20 -10.20
CA LEU A 297 -29.51 27.45 -10.92
C LEU A 297 -30.81 27.98 -11.54
N VAL A 298 -31.58 27.13 -12.23
CA VAL A 298 -32.81 27.52 -12.92
C VAL A 298 -33.90 27.97 -11.94
N ASN A 299 -33.98 27.33 -10.77
CA ASN A 299 -34.99 27.66 -9.76
C ASN A 299 -34.55 28.80 -8.82
N ASN A 300 -33.36 29.38 -9.03
CA ASN A 300 -32.82 30.49 -8.26
C ASN A 300 -32.90 30.26 -6.74
N LEU A 301 -32.46 29.07 -6.31
CA LEU A 301 -32.50 28.67 -4.91
C LEU A 301 -31.57 29.56 -4.05
N ALA A 302 -32.01 29.88 -2.85
CA ALA A 302 -31.49 31.02 -2.10
C ALA A 302 -30.15 30.78 -1.40
N PHE A 303 -29.83 29.53 -1.03
CA PHE A 303 -28.64 29.22 -0.22
C PHE A 303 -27.41 28.87 -1.07
N GLN A 304 -27.62 28.43 -2.32
CA GLN A 304 -26.56 28.10 -3.28
C GLN A 304 -25.62 26.96 -2.81
N THR A 305 -26.22 25.87 -2.37
CA THR A 305 -25.57 24.61 -1.98
C THR A 305 -24.65 24.11 -3.09
N GLU A 306 -23.39 23.82 -2.75
CA GLU A 306 -22.44 23.21 -3.67
C GLU A 306 -22.73 21.71 -3.83
N VAL A 307 -23.07 21.25 -5.03
CA VAL A 307 -23.29 19.81 -5.30
C VAL A 307 -22.00 19.17 -5.80
N ILE A 308 -21.54 18.13 -5.11
CA ILE A 308 -20.30 17.40 -5.38
C ILE A 308 -20.63 15.91 -5.61
N VAL A 309 -19.96 15.29 -6.58
CA VAL A 309 -20.06 13.84 -6.77
C VAL A 309 -19.21 13.13 -5.73
N GLY A 310 -19.84 12.29 -4.91
CA GLY A 310 -19.13 11.38 -4.02
C GLY A 310 -18.33 10.39 -4.85
N ARG A 311 -17.03 10.31 -4.59
CA ARG A 311 -16.12 9.39 -5.29
C ARG A 311 -15.09 8.82 -4.35
N GLU A 312 -14.56 7.65 -4.66
CA GLU A 312 -13.44 7.07 -3.93
C GLU A 312 -12.24 8.02 -3.95
N GLY A 313 -11.61 8.16 -2.79
CA GLY A 313 -10.52 9.10 -2.59
C GLY A 313 -10.94 10.57 -2.48
N LEU A 314 -12.25 10.90 -2.56
CA LEU A 314 -12.73 12.22 -2.17
C LEU A 314 -12.35 12.45 -0.70
N GLU A 315 -11.71 13.58 -0.43
CA GLU A 315 -11.32 13.98 0.91
C GLU A 315 -11.83 15.41 1.17
N LEU A 316 -12.51 15.59 2.31
CA LEU A 316 -13.06 16.85 2.77
C LEU A 316 -12.46 17.19 4.13
N HIS A 317 -12.19 18.46 4.37
CA HIS A 317 -11.74 18.95 5.67
C HIS A 317 -12.69 20.03 6.13
N LEU A 318 -13.34 19.77 7.26
CA LEU A 318 -14.36 20.61 7.86
C LEU A 318 -13.83 21.25 9.13
N GLY A 319 -14.32 22.46 9.42
CA GLY A 319 -13.81 23.35 10.46
C GLY A 319 -12.91 24.43 9.87
N LYS A 320 -12.15 25.13 10.72
CA LYS A 320 -11.13 26.07 10.23
C LYS A 320 -10.09 25.29 9.43
N ALA A 321 -9.79 25.74 8.21
CA ALA A 321 -8.72 25.19 7.39
C ALA A 321 -7.48 25.00 8.28
N PRO A 322 -6.92 23.78 8.37
CA PRO A 322 -5.71 23.57 9.15
C PRO A 322 -4.67 24.56 8.66
N LYS A 323 -4.20 25.43 9.55
CA LYS A 323 -3.06 26.29 9.25
C LYS A 323 -1.94 25.37 8.77
N LEU A 324 -1.27 25.74 7.69
CA LEU A 324 -0.01 25.10 7.34
C LEU A 324 0.92 25.27 8.54
N GLU A 325 1.17 24.18 9.24
CA GLU A 325 2.07 24.16 10.38
C GLU A 325 3.47 23.86 9.88
N VAL A 326 4.44 24.59 10.42
CA VAL A 326 5.84 24.47 10.08
C VAL A 326 6.61 24.18 11.35
N SER A 327 7.23 23.00 11.41
CA SER A 327 8.15 22.65 12.49
C SER A 327 9.57 22.59 11.95
N GLU A 328 10.50 23.23 12.64
CA GLU A 328 11.92 23.21 12.30
C GLU A 328 12.71 22.45 13.37
N ARG A 329 13.55 21.51 12.93
CA ARG A 329 14.49 20.78 13.77
C ARG A 329 15.91 21.12 13.31
N ARG A 330 16.66 21.83 14.15
CA ARG A 330 18.02 22.31 13.86
C ARG A 330 19.06 21.41 14.54
N GLU A 331 19.19 20.18 14.03
CA GLU A 331 20.19 19.22 14.51
C GLU A 331 21.37 19.15 13.53
N GLU A 332 22.60 19.28 14.01
CA GLU A 332 23.76 19.09 13.14
C GLU A 332 23.91 17.60 12.74
N PRO A 333 24.35 17.29 11.50
CA PRO A 333 24.80 18.19 10.44
C PRO A 333 23.72 18.56 9.41
N VAL A 334 22.43 18.29 9.68
CA VAL A 334 21.33 18.47 8.71
C VAL A 334 20.10 19.07 9.38
N TRP A 335 19.70 20.27 8.95
CA TRP A 335 18.48 20.88 9.46
C TRP A 335 17.25 20.35 8.73
N THR A 336 16.13 20.23 9.43
CA THR A 336 14.88 19.73 8.87
C THR A 336 13.78 20.77 9.03
N MET A 337 13.03 21.01 7.97
CA MET A 337 11.73 21.70 8.01
C MET A 337 10.65 20.69 7.62
N SER A 338 9.72 20.41 8.53
CA SER A 338 8.55 19.59 8.25
C SER A 338 7.34 20.48 8.05
N LEU A 339 6.57 20.17 7.01
CA LEU A 339 5.31 20.84 6.68
C LEU A 339 4.14 19.89 6.91
N SER A 340 3.12 20.36 7.62
CA SER A 340 1.87 19.63 7.81
C SER A 340 0.67 20.51 7.43
N GLY A 341 -0.32 19.92 6.75
CA GLY A 341 -1.49 20.64 6.24
C GLY A 341 -1.47 20.85 4.72
N TYR A 342 -1.80 22.07 4.26
CA TYR A 342 -2.03 22.40 2.84
C TYR A 342 -1.02 23.44 2.37
N LEU A 343 -0.16 23.06 1.42
CA LEU A 343 0.73 23.98 0.75
C LEU A 343 0.11 24.38 -0.60
N GLU A 344 -0.60 25.50 -0.57
CA GLU A 344 -1.39 26.06 -1.67
C GLU A 344 -0.92 27.49 -1.98
N ASN A 345 -1.45 28.09 -3.05
CA ASN A 345 -1.11 29.46 -3.46
C ASN A 345 -1.08 30.48 -2.30
N ALA A 346 -2.02 30.39 -1.35
CA ALA A 346 -2.10 31.32 -0.22
C ALA A 346 -0.94 31.20 0.77
N THR A 347 -0.29 30.04 0.86
CA THR A 347 0.80 29.75 1.82
C THR A 347 2.18 29.63 1.16
N ALA A 348 2.23 29.43 -0.16
CA ALA A 348 3.45 29.19 -0.93
C ALA A 348 4.55 30.25 -0.73
N ALA A 349 4.19 31.54 -0.83
CA ALA A 349 5.17 32.64 -0.69
C ALA A 349 5.82 32.71 0.71
N SER A 350 5.04 32.45 1.76
CA SER A 350 5.55 32.44 3.13
C SER A 350 6.48 31.25 3.38
N ILE A 351 6.22 30.10 2.75
CA ILE A 351 7.07 28.92 2.86
C ILE A 351 8.37 29.10 2.09
N GLN A 352 8.30 29.66 0.88
CA GLN A 352 9.51 29.99 0.12
C GLN A 352 10.47 30.83 0.97
N HIS A 353 9.98 31.90 1.58
CA HIS A 353 10.80 32.78 2.41
C HIS A 353 11.39 32.08 3.65
N ARG A 354 10.60 31.25 4.34
CA ARG A 354 11.07 30.47 5.49
C ARG A 354 12.10 29.41 5.09
N LEU A 355 11.87 28.72 3.97
CA LEU A 355 12.81 27.73 3.46
C LEU A 355 14.12 28.40 3.04
N GLU A 356 14.07 29.54 2.34
CA GLU A 356 15.26 30.35 2.04
C GLU A 356 16.03 30.75 3.30
N ALA A 357 15.34 31.16 4.37
CA ALA A 357 15.97 31.49 5.66
C ALA A 357 16.64 30.27 6.32
N LEU A 358 15.97 29.11 6.34
CA LEU A 358 16.56 27.87 6.83
C LEU A 358 17.81 27.49 6.04
N LEU A 359 17.77 27.61 4.72
CA LEU A 359 18.87 27.28 3.81
C LEU A 359 20.08 28.21 3.96
N ILE A 360 19.88 29.45 4.44
CA ILE A 360 20.97 30.40 4.76
C ILE A 360 21.73 29.96 6.00
N GLU A 361 21.00 29.47 7.00
CA GLU A 361 21.55 29.17 8.32
C GLU A 361 22.01 27.71 8.45
N ALA A 362 21.59 26.82 7.53
CA ALA A 362 21.88 25.39 7.59
C ALA A 362 23.41 25.10 7.50
N PRO A 363 23.95 24.30 8.44
CA PRO A 363 25.37 23.94 8.46
C PRO A 363 25.75 23.15 7.21
N ASN A 364 26.88 23.53 6.59
CA ASN A 364 27.36 22.96 5.32
C ASN A 364 26.32 22.99 4.18
N GLY A 365 25.29 23.85 4.30
CA GLY A 365 24.22 23.96 3.34
C GLY A 365 23.38 22.69 3.16
N ARG A 366 23.07 21.94 4.23
CA ARG A 366 22.29 20.69 4.12
C ARG A 366 20.94 20.80 4.83
N ALA A 367 19.85 20.61 4.08
CA ALA A 367 18.50 20.65 4.63
C ALA A 367 17.60 19.54 4.12
N VAL A 368 16.72 19.03 4.98
CA VAL A 368 15.58 18.20 4.61
C VAL A 368 14.31 19.05 4.64
N LEU A 369 13.55 18.98 3.55
CA LEU A 369 12.16 19.41 3.52
C LEU A 369 11.27 18.16 3.60
N ASP A 370 10.65 17.98 4.76
CA ASP A 370 9.81 16.84 5.06
C ASP A 370 8.34 17.15 4.78
N LEU A 371 7.81 16.55 3.71
CA LEU A 371 6.43 16.71 3.25
C LEU A 371 5.57 15.48 3.60
N THR A 372 6.03 14.61 4.51
CA THR A 372 5.30 13.38 4.89
C THR A 372 3.90 13.65 5.44
N GLN A 373 3.73 14.76 6.16
CA GLN A 373 2.46 15.19 6.76
C GLN A 373 1.70 16.20 5.90
N LEU A 374 2.18 16.45 4.68
CA LEU A 374 1.55 17.37 3.74
C LEU A 374 0.42 16.66 3.00
N LYS A 375 -0.79 17.25 3.02
CA LYS A 375 -1.98 16.67 2.39
C LYS A 375 -2.08 17.03 0.91
N THR A 376 -1.83 18.30 0.58
CA THR A 376 -1.88 18.83 -0.78
C THR A 376 -0.63 19.65 -1.10
N LEU A 377 -0.17 19.53 -2.35
CA LEU A 377 0.89 20.34 -2.93
C LEU A 377 0.44 20.74 -4.34
N ASP A 378 0.05 22.01 -4.51
CA ASP A 378 -0.34 22.56 -5.81
C ASP A 378 0.89 23.07 -6.61
N ALA A 379 0.67 23.50 -7.85
CA ALA A 379 1.75 24.00 -8.72
C ALA A 379 2.51 25.21 -8.11
N ASN A 380 1.86 26.04 -7.30
CA ASN A 380 2.51 27.19 -6.64
C ASN A 380 3.38 26.73 -5.46
N GLY A 381 2.92 25.75 -4.70
CA GLY A 381 3.70 25.10 -3.65
C GLY A 381 4.96 24.41 -4.21
N VAL A 382 4.82 23.70 -5.32
CA VAL A 382 5.96 23.11 -6.06
C VAL A 382 6.97 24.18 -6.46
N LYS A 383 6.49 25.25 -7.10
CA LYS A 383 7.32 26.38 -7.52
C LYS A 383 8.05 27.02 -6.34
N ALA A 384 7.37 27.23 -5.22
CA ALA A 384 7.97 27.80 -4.00
C ALA A 384 9.14 26.96 -3.46
N VAL A 385 9.01 25.64 -3.44
CA VAL A 385 10.09 24.73 -3.01
C VAL A 385 11.29 24.81 -3.97
N PHE A 386 11.05 24.78 -5.27
CA PHE A 386 12.13 24.82 -6.27
C PHE A 386 12.80 26.18 -6.37
N ASP A 387 12.06 27.28 -6.25
CA ASP A 387 12.63 28.63 -6.29
C ASP A 387 13.53 28.88 -5.08
N ALA A 388 13.11 28.45 -3.89
CA ALA A 388 13.94 28.52 -2.67
C ALA A 388 15.25 27.72 -2.83
N ALA A 389 15.18 26.52 -3.40
CA ALA A 389 16.37 25.70 -3.66
C ALA A 389 17.28 26.30 -4.75
N ARG A 390 16.70 26.81 -5.84
CA ARG A 390 17.46 27.45 -6.95
C ARG A 390 18.15 28.75 -6.55
N ALA A 391 17.57 29.50 -5.62
CA ALA A 391 18.20 30.70 -5.05
C ALA A 391 19.53 30.38 -4.34
N ARG A 392 19.80 29.10 -4.02
CA ARG A 392 20.97 28.64 -3.30
C ARG A 392 21.60 27.39 -3.95
N PRO A 393 22.30 27.53 -5.08
CA PRO A 393 22.88 26.40 -5.82
C PRO A 393 23.98 25.63 -5.07
N HIS A 394 24.50 26.17 -3.96
CA HIS A 394 25.48 25.51 -3.09
C HIS A 394 24.85 24.80 -1.88
N THR A 395 23.52 24.85 -1.75
CA THR A 395 22.77 24.24 -0.65
C THR A 395 22.05 23.00 -1.17
N GLN A 396 22.25 21.86 -0.50
CA GLN A 396 21.65 20.58 -0.82
C GLN A 396 20.31 20.42 -0.10
N VAL A 397 19.23 20.32 -0.88
CA VAL A 397 17.87 20.11 -0.36
C VAL A 397 17.41 18.70 -0.70
N ALA A 398 17.18 17.89 0.33
CA ALA A 398 16.48 16.62 0.20
C ALA A 398 15.00 16.81 0.51
N VAL A 399 14.12 16.43 -0.41
CA VAL A 399 12.67 16.51 -0.21
C VAL A 399 12.13 15.10 0.04
N VAL A 400 11.41 14.94 1.16
CA VAL A 400 10.76 13.68 1.53
C VAL A 400 9.30 13.77 1.15
N ALA A 401 8.86 12.94 0.22
CA ALA A 401 7.49 12.96 -0.28
C ALA A 401 6.96 11.52 -0.48
N PRO A 402 6.39 10.89 0.57
CA PRO A 402 5.87 9.52 0.46
C PRO A 402 4.55 9.43 -0.32
N ALA A 403 3.78 10.53 -0.36
CA ALA A 403 2.50 10.53 -1.04
C ALA A 403 2.71 10.50 -2.55
N ALA A 404 2.22 9.45 -3.22
CA ALA A 404 2.48 9.19 -4.64
C ALA A 404 2.03 10.33 -5.58
N HIS A 405 1.04 11.15 -5.20
CA HIS A 405 0.68 12.35 -5.95
C HIS A 405 1.70 13.48 -5.77
N ILE A 406 2.17 13.74 -4.54
CA ILE A 406 3.18 14.76 -4.24
C ILE A 406 4.53 14.38 -4.87
N TYR A 407 4.95 13.13 -4.73
CA TYR A 407 6.19 12.62 -5.32
C TYR A 407 6.19 12.80 -6.83
N ARG A 408 5.13 12.35 -7.52
CA ARG A 408 5.02 12.48 -8.98
C ARG A 408 5.01 13.93 -9.44
N THR A 409 4.29 14.81 -8.74
CA THR A 409 4.26 16.24 -9.06
C THR A 409 5.65 16.87 -8.96
N LEU A 410 6.41 16.54 -7.92
CA LEU A 410 7.78 17.03 -7.74
C LEU A 410 8.74 16.43 -8.77
N GLU A 411 8.67 15.12 -9.01
CA GLU A 411 9.53 14.40 -9.95
C GLU A 411 9.39 14.95 -11.37
N GLN A 412 8.16 15.24 -11.81
CA GLN A 412 7.89 15.83 -13.12
C GLN A 412 8.44 17.26 -13.29
N SER A 413 8.68 17.94 -12.19
CA SER A 413 9.10 19.35 -12.16
C SER A 413 10.60 19.51 -11.86
N ASN A 414 11.31 18.40 -11.58
CA ASN A 414 12.67 18.41 -11.03
C ASN A 414 13.77 18.40 -12.11
N SER A 415 14.89 19.04 -11.79
CA SER A 415 16.19 18.81 -12.45
C SER A 415 17.12 18.15 -11.42
N PRO A 416 17.73 16.98 -11.69
CA PRO A 416 18.44 16.16 -10.69
C PRO A 416 19.57 16.87 -9.93
N ALA A 417 20.03 18.04 -10.40
CA ALA A 417 21.16 18.76 -9.86
C ALA A 417 20.87 19.65 -8.63
N VAL A 418 19.60 19.97 -8.31
CA VAL A 418 19.26 20.99 -7.28
C VAL A 418 18.46 20.43 -6.10
N VAL A 419 17.55 19.48 -6.34
CA VAL A 419 16.69 18.89 -5.29
C VAL A 419 16.63 17.36 -5.47
N ALA A 420 16.95 16.59 -4.44
CA ALA A 420 16.83 15.13 -4.46
C ALA A 420 15.53 14.69 -3.77
N LEU A 421 14.78 13.77 -4.39
CA LEU A 421 13.51 13.27 -3.88
C LEU A 421 13.70 11.91 -3.19
N TYR A 422 13.12 11.75 -2.01
CA TYR A 422 13.20 10.52 -1.20
C TYR A 422 11.82 10.08 -0.75
N GLN A 423 11.64 8.76 -0.61
CA GLN A 423 10.35 8.17 -0.21
C GLN A 423 10.10 8.26 1.29
N ASN A 424 11.15 8.36 2.11
CA ASN A 424 11.02 8.53 3.55
C ASN A 424 12.13 9.39 4.14
N TYR A 425 11.89 9.89 5.36
CA TYR A 425 12.77 10.82 6.05
C TYR A 425 14.15 10.22 6.32
N GLN A 426 14.17 8.93 6.66
CA GLN A 426 15.40 8.24 6.99
C GLN A 426 16.32 8.11 5.77
N GLN A 427 15.77 7.79 4.59
CA GLN A 427 16.49 7.81 3.32
C GLN A 427 17.12 9.17 3.02
N ALA A 428 16.34 10.25 3.16
CA ALA A 428 16.84 11.61 2.94
C ALA A 428 17.97 11.96 3.90
N ILE A 429 17.84 11.64 5.18
CA ILE A 429 18.86 11.91 6.19
C ILE A 429 20.12 11.06 5.96
N THR A 430 20.00 9.76 5.74
CA THR A 430 21.13 8.88 5.42
C THR A 430 21.85 9.39 4.16
N ALA A 431 21.08 9.75 3.14
CA ALA A 431 21.56 10.33 1.89
C ALA A 431 21.95 11.81 2.00
N LEU A 432 21.85 12.48 3.15
CA LEU A 432 22.47 13.79 3.41
C LEU A 432 23.67 13.71 4.39
N ARG A 433 23.73 12.69 5.25
CA ARG A 433 24.81 12.47 6.23
C ARG A 433 26.08 11.81 5.69
N GLY A 434 25.95 10.91 4.72
CA GLY A 434 27.09 10.39 3.96
C GLY A 434 28.00 11.42 3.26
N PRO A 435 29.17 10.98 2.74
CA PRO A 435 30.20 11.88 2.24
C PRO A 435 29.77 12.59 0.96
N GLU A 436 30.01 13.90 0.92
CA GLU A 436 29.51 14.80 -0.13
C GLU A 436 29.98 14.42 -1.54
N HIS A 437 31.25 14.00 -1.67
CA HIS A 437 31.83 13.61 -2.94
C HIS A 437 31.22 12.30 -3.49
N LEU A 438 30.79 11.35 -2.64
CA LEU A 438 30.27 10.04 -3.10
C LEU A 438 28.89 10.10 -3.74
N ARG A 439 28.23 11.26 -3.68
CA ARG A 439 26.90 11.48 -4.27
C ARG A 439 26.95 12.10 -5.65
N LEU A 440 28.08 12.66 -6.03
CA LEU A 440 28.31 13.15 -7.37
C LEU A 440 28.53 11.91 -8.25
N ALA A 441 27.68 11.78 -9.28
CA ALA A 441 27.61 10.72 -10.30
C ALA A 441 28.91 10.47 -11.12
N THR A 442 30.05 10.94 -10.63
CA THR A 442 31.34 10.97 -11.32
C THR A 442 32.54 10.73 -10.38
N SER A 443 32.31 10.41 -9.10
CA SER A 443 33.39 10.26 -8.13
C SER A 443 34.09 8.91 -8.24
N VAL A 444 35.41 8.92 -7.98
CA VAL A 444 36.23 7.72 -7.94
C VAL A 444 36.63 7.41 -6.50
N ILE A 445 36.23 6.25 -5.98
CA ILE A 445 36.61 5.77 -4.65
C ILE A 445 37.73 4.73 -4.69
N GLY A 446 38.59 4.77 -3.69
CA GLY A 446 39.73 3.87 -3.58
C GLY A 446 40.69 3.95 -4.78
N GLY A 447 40.64 5.03 -5.56
CA GLY A 447 41.40 5.20 -6.80
C GLY A 447 40.96 4.33 -7.98
N GLN A 448 39.91 3.50 -7.85
CA GLN A 448 39.56 2.48 -8.84
C GLN A 448 38.07 2.43 -9.22
N TYR A 449 37.15 2.66 -8.29
CA TYR A 449 35.72 2.44 -8.56
C TYR A 449 35.03 3.78 -8.86
N HIS A 450 34.50 3.91 -10.07
CA HIS A 450 33.68 5.04 -10.48
C HIS A 450 32.25 4.85 -9.97
N ILE A 451 31.66 5.91 -9.41
CA ILE A 451 30.29 5.90 -8.89
C ILE A 451 29.39 6.60 -9.90
N ASP A 452 28.35 5.91 -10.38
CA ASP A 452 27.47 6.42 -11.44
C ASP A 452 26.23 7.09 -10.86
N HIS A 453 25.42 6.38 -10.08
CA HIS A 453 24.20 6.95 -9.50
C HIS A 453 23.79 6.23 -8.22
N LEU A 454 23.05 6.95 -7.37
CA LEU A 454 22.42 6.37 -6.19
C LEU A 454 21.37 5.35 -6.65
N TRP A 455 21.52 4.12 -6.18
CA TRP A 455 20.61 3.03 -6.50
C TRP A 455 19.60 2.80 -5.37
N PHE A 456 20.02 2.91 -4.10
CA PHE A 456 19.15 2.72 -2.95
C PHE A 456 19.66 3.39 -1.66
N ALA A 457 18.79 3.62 -0.66
CA ALA A 457 19.15 4.08 0.68
C ALA A 457 18.22 3.48 1.75
N ASP A 458 18.76 3.24 2.94
CA ASP A 458 18.03 2.77 4.13
C ASP A 458 18.67 3.31 5.44
N ASP A 459 18.23 2.81 6.58
CA ASP A 459 18.66 3.22 7.92
C ASP A 459 20.15 2.99 8.18
N ALA A 460 20.74 1.97 7.55
CA ALA A 460 22.13 1.59 7.73
C ALA A 460 23.06 2.27 6.72
N GLY A 461 22.58 2.79 5.58
CA GLY A 461 23.46 3.37 4.57
C GLY A 461 22.86 3.54 3.17
N VAL A 462 23.71 3.79 2.19
CA VAL A 462 23.35 4.02 0.78
C VAL A 462 24.01 3.01 -0.14
N ILE A 463 23.36 2.66 -1.24
CA ILE A 463 23.90 1.79 -2.29
C ILE A 463 23.96 2.57 -3.59
N TYR A 464 25.11 2.53 -4.25
CA TYR A 464 25.32 3.10 -5.57
C TYR A 464 25.57 1.99 -6.59
N ALA A 465 25.17 2.24 -7.83
CA ALA A 465 25.70 1.55 -9.00
C ALA A 465 26.98 2.27 -9.46
N GLY A 466 27.94 1.51 -9.96
CA GLY A 466 29.21 2.04 -10.44
C GLY A 466 29.96 1.09 -11.35
N GLU A 467 31.18 1.47 -11.70
CA GLU A 467 32.08 0.70 -12.57
C GLU A 467 33.46 0.51 -11.91
N ASP A 468 33.96 -0.72 -11.93
CA ASP A 468 35.36 -1.01 -11.62
C ASP A 468 36.22 -0.60 -12.83
N ARG A 469 36.92 0.54 -12.74
CA ARG A 469 37.69 1.09 -13.87
C ARG A 469 38.84 0.20 -14.33
N ALA A 470 39.32 -0.72 -13.49
CA ALA A 470 40.39 -1.63 -13.87
C ALA A 470 39.88 -2.77 -14.75
N SER A 471 38.68 -3.29 -14.45
CA SER A 471 38.06 -4.38 -15.22
C SER A 471 36.99 -3.93 -16.21
N GLN A 472 36.57 -2.67 -16.16
CA GLN A 472 35.40 -2.12 -16.86
C GLN A 472 34.11 -2.91 -16.59
N MET A 473 33.98 -3.46 -15.39
CA MET A 473 32.84 -4.30 -15.01
C MET A 473 31.94 -3.55 -14.03
N PRO A 474 30.60 -3.71 -14.12
CA PRO A 474 29.67 -3.08 -13.20
C PRO A 474 29.84 -3.60 -11.77
N VAL A 475 29.67 -2.70 -10.81
CA VAL A 475 29.75 -2.97 -9.38
C VAL A 475 28.60 -2.31 -8.61
N LEU A 476 28.25 -2.91 -7.47
CA LEU A 476 27.41 -2.30 -6.46
C LEU A 476 28.27 -1.85 -5.28
N VAL A 477 28.02 -0.63 -4.82
CA VAL A 477 28.81 0.03 -3.77
C VAL A 477 27.90 0.40 -2.61
N ARG A 478 27.99 -0.34 -1.50
CA ARG A 478 27.28 0.00 -0.26
C ARG A 478 28.16 0.90 0.59
N VAL A 479 27.67 2.05 1.02
CA VAL A 479 28.38 3.01 1.86
C VAL A 479 27.61 3.22 3.16
N VAL A 480 28.32 3.07 4.28
CA VAL A 480 27.84 3.40 5.62
C VAL A 480 28.68 4.56 6.15
N ALA A 481 28.01 5.65 6.50
CA ALA A 481 28.65 6.86 7.04
C ALA A 481 28.75 6.78 8.57
N GLY A 482 29.75 7.43 9.15
CA GLY A 482 29.98 7.46 10.60
C GLY A 482 31.47 7.39 10.94
N GLN A 483 31.85 7.80 12.14
CA GLN A 483 33.21 7.62 12.65
C GLN A 483 33.51 6.14 12.94
N PRO A 484 34.77 5.72 13.07
CA PRO A 484 35.12 4.30 13.29
C PRO A 484 34.45 3.64 14.50
N ASP A 485 34.01 4.42 15.48
CA ASP A 485 33.29 3.99 16.70
C ASP A 485 31.76 4.02 16.55
N ASP A 486 31.22 4.44 15.40
CA ASP A 486 29.77 4.44 15.14
C ASP A 486 29.21 2.99 15.17
N PRO A 487 28.18 2.71 15.98
CA PRO A 487 27.62 1.36 16.12
C PRO A 487 27.15 0.73 14.80
N THR A 488 26.59 1.55 13.89
CA THR A 488 26.10 1.10 12.58
C THR A 488 27.27 0.71 11.69
N ARG A 489 28.33 1.51 11.69
CA ARG A 489 29.57 1.22 10.96
C ARG A 489 30.28 -0.01 11.52
N LEU A 490 30.32 -0.17 12.85
CA LEU A 490 30.90 -1.35 13.51
C LEU A 490 30.14 -2.63 13.15
N GLU A 491 28.80 -2.59 13.18
CA GLU A 491 27.97 -3.72 12.76
C GLU A 491 28.15 -4.03 11.27
N PHE A 492 28.19 -3.01 10.41
CA PHE A 492 28.46 -3.19 8.99
C PHE A 492 29.84 -3.82 8.74
N LEU A 493 30.87 -3.37 9.45
CA LEU A 493 32.22 -3.95 9.39
C LEU A 493 32.24 -5.40 9.88
N ARG A 494 31.51 -5.72 10.96
CA ARG A 494 31.35 -7.09 11.46
C ARG A 494 30.74 -7.99 10.38
N GLN A 495 29.66 -7.56 9.76
CA GLN A 495 28.99 -8.31 8.71
C GLN A 495 29.87 -8.47 7.45
N LEU A 496 30.64 -7.44 7.09
CA LEU A 496 31.64 -7.53 6.00
C LEU A 496 32.70 -8.59 6.29
N ASN A 497 33.25 -8.57 7.51
CA ASN A 497 34.24 -9.55 7.94
C ASN A 497 33.66 -10.97 7.96
N ASP A 498 32.40 -11.13 8.37
CA ASP A 498 31.74 -12.43 8.38
C ASP A 498 31.48 -12.95 6.97
N TRP A 499 31.12 -12.08 6.02
CA TRP A 499 30.97 -12.49 4.62
C TRP A 499 32.29 -12.76 3.91
N GLN A 500 33.35 -11.99 4.20
CA GLN A 500 34.68 -12.24 3.65
C GLN A 500 35.24 -13.61 4.03
N LYS A 501 34.79 -14.20 5.15
CA LYS A 501 35.16 -15.57 5.54
C LYS A 501 34.47 -16.63 4.68
N LEU A 502 33.39 -16.28 3.98
CA LEU A 502 32.67 -17.21 3.11
C LEU A 502 33.44 -17.36 1.81
N ASN A 503 34.01 -18.55 1.59
CA ASN A 503 34.68 -18.91 0.34
C ASN A 503 33.90 -20.04 -0.32
N ASP A 504 32.81 -19.69 -1.01
CA ASP A 504 31.98 -20.62 -1.75
C ASP A 504 31.61 -20.03 -3.13
N PRO A 505 31.81 -20.75 -4.24
CA PRO A 505 31.53 -20.25 -5.58
C PRO A 505 30.05 -19.94 -5.83
N ALA A 506 29.14 -20.49 -5.01
CA ALA A 506 27.72 -20.22 -5.09
C ALA A 506 27.31 -18.92 -4.36
N LEU A 507 28.24 -18.28 -3.64
CA LEU A 507 28.04 -16.98 -3.02
C LEU A 507 28.76 -15.90 -3.83
N LEU A 508 28.08 -14.79 -4.07
CA LEU A 508 28.69 -13.64 -4.73
C LEU A 508 29.83 -13.10 -3.84
N PRO A 509 31.07 -13.00 -4.34
CA PRO A 509 32.18 -12.56 -3.53
C PRO A 509 32.12 -11.04 -3.30
N LEU A 510 32.47 -10.63 -2.08
CA LEU A 510 32.84 -9.24 -1.81
C LEU A 510 34.19 -8.98 -2.48
N LYS A 511 34.25 -8.03 -3.43
CA LYS A 511 35.51 -7.67 -4.11
C LYS A 511 36.51 -7.07 -3.12
N THR A 512 36.06 -6.05 -2.38
CA THR A 512 36.87 -5.36 -1.37
C THR A 512 35.97 -4.49 -0.49
N HIS A 513 36.56 -3.87 0.54
CA HIS A 513 35.95 -2.76 1.26
C HIS A 513 36.93 -1.56 1.29
N ILE A 514 36.39 -0.35 1.33
CA ILE A 514 37.15 0.90 1.38
C ILE A 514 36.84 1.57 2.70
N ASN A 515 37.87 1.71 3.53
CA ASN A 515 37.77 2.29 4.87
C ASN A 515 38.38 3.70 4.85
N GLN A 516 37.60 4.74 5.07
CA GLN A 516 38.08 6.13 5.15
C GLN A 516 37.52 6.84 6.39
N ASP A 517 38.09 8.00 6.72
CA ASP A 517 37.56 8.81 7.82
C ASP A 517 36.12 9.25 7.50
N GLY A 518 35.22 8.98 8.45
CA GLY A 518 33.79 9.29 8.31
C GLY A 518 32.94 8.33 7.47
N TRP A 519 33.49 7.28 6.84
CA TRP A 519 32.68 6.27 6.12
C TRP A 519 33.40 4.94 5.81
N LEU A 520 32.61 3.90 5.59
CA LEU A 520 33.05 2.56 5.17
C LEU A 520 32.22 2.11 3.96
N ALA A 521 32.86 1.66 2.89
CA ALA A 521 32.18 1.14 1.71
C ALA A 521 32.51 -0.33 1.43
N ALA A 522 31.54 -1.08 0.93
CA ALA A 522 31.67 -2.45 0.45
C ALA A 522 31.46 -2.50 -1.06
N ILE A 523 32.36 -3.16 -1.78
CA ILE A 523 32.32 -3.28 -3.23
C ILE A 523 31.98 -4.72 -3.60
N CYS A 524 30.87 -4.90 -4.31
CA CYS A 524 30.44 -6.19 -4.84
C CYS A 524 30.43 -6.15 -6.36
N ALA A 525 30.81 -7.25 -6.99
CA ALA A 525 30.55 -7.42 -8.43
C ALA A 525 29.04 -7.42 -8.68
N GLN A 526 28.58 -6.84 -9.78
CA GLN A 526 27.21 -7.08 -10.22
C GLN A 526 27.17 -8.44 -10.94
N PRO A 527 26.36 -9.41 -10.48
CA PRO A 527 26.31 -10.74 -11.09
C PRO A 527 25.76 -10.65 -12.53
N GLU A 528 26.34 -11.45 -13.42
CA GLU A 528 25.88 -11.60 -14.80
C GLU A 528 24.92 -12.78 -14.92
N GLY A 529 23.83 -12.62 -15.67
CA GLY A 529 22.87 -13.69 -15.93
C GLY A 529 21.43 -13.26 -15.71
N LEU A 530 20.56 -14.26 -15.54
CA LEU A 530 19.14 -14.04 -15.25
C LEU A 530 18.89 -14.24 -13.76
N SER A 531 17.97 -13.49 -13.18
CA SER A 531 17.42 -13.88 -11.89
C SER A 531 16.77 -15.27 -11.96
N LEU A 532 16.66 -15.97 -10.83
CA LEU A 532 16.06 -17.31 -10.77
C LEU A 532 14.63 -17.29 -11.31
N ARG A 533 13.89 -16.21 -11.08
CA ARG A 533 12.54 -16.01 -11.59
C ARG A 533 12.51 -15.87 -13.12
N GLU A 534 13.36 -15.02 -13.69
CA GLU A 534 13.48 -14.88 -15.15
C GLU A 534 13.97 -16.17 -15.80
N TRP A 535 14.89 -16.88 -15.16
CA TRP A 535 15.36 -18.18 -15.61
C TRP A 535 14.24 -19.22 -15.59
N ARG A 536 13.45 -19.28 -14.51
CA ARG A 536 12.31 -20.21 -14.38
C ARG A 536 11.19 -19.90 -15.37
N ALA A 537 10.99 -18.63 -15.73
CA ALA A 537 10.04 -18.20 -16.75
C ALA A 537 10.38 -18.73 -18.15
N ARG A 538 11.64 -19.11 -18.41
CA ARG A 538 12.07 -19.77 -19.66
C ARG A 538 11.72 -21.27 -19.73
N LYS A 539 10.96 -21.78 -18.75
CA LYS A 539 10.50 -23.18 -18.67
C LYS A 539 11.66 -24.20 -18.86
N PRO A 540 12.71 -24.14 -18.02
CA PRO A 540 13.84 -25.07 -18.08
C PRO A 540 13.39 -26.52 -17.82
N ARG A 541 14.22 -27.49 -18.20
CA ARG A 541 13.89 -28.91 -17.98
C ARG A 541 13.92 -29.22 -16.49
N TRP A 542 13.11 -30.19 -16.08
CA TRP A 542 13.03 -30.64 -14.68
C TRP A 542 14.40 -30.91 -14.03
N ARG A 543 15.32 -31.58 -14.75
CA ARG A 543 16.66 -31.87 -14.23
C ARG A 543 17.45 -30.60 -13.92
N ASP A 544 17.29 -29.56 -14.74
CA ASP A 544 17.95 -28.28 -14.53
C ASP A 544 17.29 -27.53 -13.34
N ILE A 545 15.97 -27.67 -13.14
CA ILE A 545 15.23 -27.12 -11.97
C ILE A 545 15.73 -27.77 -10.67
N TRP A 546 15.83 -29.09 -10.65
CA TRP A 546 16.30 -29.84 -9.47
C TRP A 546 17.75 -29.50 -9.12
N ASP A 547 18.64 -29.47 -10.12
CA ASP A 547 20.04 -29.06 -9.94
C ASP A 547 20.14 -27.63 -9.36
N MET A 548 19.27 -26.72 -9.80
CA MET A 548 19.21 -25.37 -9.24
C MET A 548 18.70 -25.34 -7.79
N ALA A 549 17.70 -26.17 -7.46
CA ALA A 549 17.18 -26.33 -6.11
C ALA A 549 18.25 -26.88 -5.14
N GLU A 550 19.03 -27.87 -5.58
CA GLU A 550 20.15 -28.41 -4.82
C GLU A 550 21.24 -27.35 -4.63
N LYS A 551 21.65 -26.66 -5.69
CA LYS A 551 22.67 -25.61 -5.63
C LYS A 551 22.27 -24.46 -4.72
N LEU A 552 21.01 -24.02 -4.78
CA LEU A 552 20.49 -22.99 -3.89
C LEU A 552 20.53 -23.43 -2.42
N SER A 553 20.11 -24.67 -2.15
CA SER A 553 20.16 -25.23 -0.79
C SER A 553 21.61 -25.29 -0.27
N HIS A 554 22.57 -25.65 -1.12
CA HIS A 554 23.99 -25.63 -0.77
C HIS A 554 24.52 -24.21 -0.53
N ALA A 555 24.12 -23.23 -1.33
CA ALA A 555 24.51 -21.82 -1.16
C ALA A 555 24.04 -21.26 0.20
N VAL A 556 22.78 -21.53 0.58
CA VAL A 556 22.25 -21.13 1.90
C VAL A 556 22.98 -21.86 3.03
N ALA A 557 23.25 -23.17 2.87
CA ALA A 557 24.04 -23.92 3.84
C ALA A 557 25.47 -23.38 3.99
N ALA A 558 26.13 -22.94 2.91
CA ALA A 558 27.47 -22.37 2.95
C ALA A 558 27.54 -21.13 3.87
N ALA A 559 26.53 -20.26 3.80
CA ALA A 559 26.40 -19.13 4.72
C ALA A 559 26.12 -19.59 6.16
N HIS A 560 25.19 -20.52 6.35
CA HIS A 560 24.80 -21.01 7.67
C HIS A 560 25.94 -21.75 8.40
N ASN A 561 26.89 -22.37 7.68
CA ASN A 561 28.06 -23.05 8.27
C ASN A 561 28.92 -22.10 9.12
N HIS A 562 28.83 -20.79 8.85
CA HIS A 562 29.55 -19.75 9.57
C HIS A 562 28.63 -18.96 10.52
N ASN A 563 27.43 -19.50 10.82
CA ASN A 563 26.37 -18.84 11.58
C ASN A 563 25.90 -17.51 10.98
N THR A 564 26.03 -17.34 9.66
CA THR A 564 25.60 -16.14 8.94
C THR A 564 24.19 -16.32 8.43
N VAL A 565 23.28 -15.46 8.89
CA VAL A 565 21.90 -15.34 8.39
C VAL A 565 21.89 -14.43 7.15
N HIS A 566 21.29 -14.87 6.05
CA HIS A 566 21.05 -14.05 4.88
C HIS A 566 19.90 -13.04 5.11
N GLY A 567 18.81 -13.45 5.73
CA GLY A 567 17.72 -12.58 6.24
C GLY A 567 16.90 -11.82 5.19
N ALA A 568 17.17 -12.05 3.90
CA ALA A 568 16.60 -11.30 2.78
C ALA A 568 16.62 -12.12 1.47
N LEU A 569 16.46 -13.45 1.59
CA LEU A 569 16.40 -14.35 0.43
C LEU A 569 15.20 -14.02 -0.45
N ARG A 570 15.37 -14.11 -1.78
CA ARG A 570 14.29 -13.98 -2.78
C ARG A 570 14.78 -14.40 -4.17
N PRO A 571 13.87 -14.76 -5.10
CA PRO A 571 14.25 -15.17 -6.46
C PRO A 571 15.11 -14.14 -7.20
N GLU A 572 14.90 -12.84 -6.98
CA GLU A 572 15.63 -11.76 -7.66
C GLU A 572 17.09 -11.63 -7.18
N LYS A 573 17.44 -12.18 -6.02
CA LYS A 573 18.83 -12.19 -5.50
C LYS A 573 19.63 -13.42 -5.91
N ILE A 574 19.01 -14.32 -6.67
CA ILE A 574 19.63 -15.57 -7.10
C ILE A 574 19.85 -15.44 -8.61
N VAL A 575 21.11 -15.39 -9.04
CA VAL A 575 21.45 -15.25 -10.46
C VAL A 575 21.91 -16.59 -11.03
N VAL A 576 21.41 -16.90 -12.22
CA VAL A 576 21.68 -18.14 -12.94
C VAL A 576 22.36 -17.81 -14.27
N GLN A 577 23.53 -18.41 -14.49
CA GLN A 577 24.30 -18.25 -15.73
C GLN A 577 25.02 -19.56 -16.07
N GLY A 578 24.81 -20.08 -17.29
CA GLY A 578 25.52 -21.29 -17.75
C GLY A 578 25.35 -22.54 -16.87
N GLY A 579 24.20 -22.66 -16.18
CA GLY A 579 23.94 -23.74 -15.22
C GLY A 579 24.63 -23.56 -13.85
N GLN A 580 25.31 -22.45 -13.62
CA GLN A 580 25.81 -22.05 -12.30
C GLN A 580 24.80 -21.14 -11.61
N LEU A 581 24.81 -21.18 -10.28
CA LEU A 581 24.00 -20.33 -9.40
C LEU A 581 24.91 -19.45 -8.56
N GLN A 582 24.60 -18.17 -8.49
CA GLN A 582 25.21 -17.23 -7.55
C GLN A 582 24.14 -16.56 -6.71
N LEU A 583 24.24 -16.74 -5.41
CA LEU A 583 23.44 -16.04 -4.42
C LEU A 583 24.11 -14.69 -4.11
N GLY A 584 23.41 -13.60 -4.43
CA GLY A 584 23.90 -12.24 -4.24
C GLY A 584 24.24 -11.89 -2.80
N CYS A 585 25.08 -10.88 -2.60
CA CYS A 585 25.59 -10.49 -1.28
C CYS A 585 24.48 -9.96 -0.34
N LEU A 586 24.17 -10.76 0.69
CA LEU A 586 23.84 -10.37 2.09
C LEU A 586 22.55 -9.55 2.38
N PRO A 587 22.25 -9.36 3.69
CA PRO A 587 21.51 -8.19 4.18
C PRO A 587 22.25 -6.85 4.01
N LEU A 588 23.53 -6.81 3.60
CA LEU A 588 24.33 -5.59 3.39
C LEU A 588 23.80 -4.71 2.25
N PHE A 589 23.15 -5.33 1.28
CA PHE A 589 22.53 -4.67 0.14
C PHE A 589 21.02 -4.98 0.17
N PRO A 590 20.27 -4.37 1.10
CA PRO A 590 18.81 -4.45 1.03
C PRO A 590 18.33 -3.66 -0.19
N HIS A 591 17.13 -3.98 -0.65
CA HIS A 591 16.48 -3.30 -1.77
C HIS A 591 15.32 -2.42 -1.27
N PRO A 592 14.84 -1.47 -2.08
CA PRO A 592 13.66 -0.70 -1.73
C PRO A 592 12.44 -1.58 -1.48
N ALA A 593 11.67 -1.23 -0.45
CA ALA A 593 10.30 -1.71 -0.31
C ALA A 593 9.53 -1.40 -1.61
N GLY A 594 8.86 -2.40 -2.18
CA GLY A 594 8.19 -2.31 -3.49
C GLY A 594 8.99 -2.88 -4.67
N PHE A 595 10.28 -3.18 -4.54
CA PHE A 595 11.03 -3.97 -5.52
C PHE A 595 10.97 -5.47 -5.15
N GLY A 596 9.89 -6.13 -5.55
CA GLY A 596 9.60 -7.54 -5.25
C GLY A 596 8.62 -7.68 -4.07
N PRO A 597 7.62 -8.56 -4.16
CA PRO A 597 6.47 -8.56 -3.26
C PRO A 597 6.90 -8.92 -1.83
N GLU A 598 6.16 -8.41 -0.85
CA GLU A 598 6.24 -8.80 0.57
C GLU A 598 6.11 -10.34 0.80
N ALA A 599 5.89 -11.09 -0.28
CA ALA A 599 5.78 -12.53 -0.42
C ALA A 599 6.89 -13.37 0.19
N TYR A 600 8.14 -12.90 0.17
CA TYR A 600 9.29 -13.69 0.60
C TYR A 600 9.76 -13.28 1.99
N ARG A 601 8.80 -13.03 2.90
CA ARG A 601 9.05 -12.80 4.32
C ARG A 601 8.52 -13.96 5.14
N ALA A 602 9.29 -14.39 6.13
CA ALA A 602 8.81 -15.36 7.11
C ALA A 602 7.81 -14.70 8.09
N PRO A 603 6.92 -15.47 8.73
CA PRO A 603 5.96 -14.94 9.70
C PRO A 603 6.58 -14.08 10.79
N GLU A 604 7.76 -14.46 11.31
CA GLU A 604 8.48 -13.68 12.31
C GLU A 604 8.99 -12.33 11.78
N GLN A 605 9.36 -12.24 10.50
CA GLN A 605 9.77 -10.98 9.87
C GLN A 605 8.57 -10.06 9.66
N LEU A 606 7.40 -10.61 9.35
CA LEU A 606 6.14 -9.85 9.28
C LEU A 606 5.73 -9.28 10.65
N HIS A 607 6.11 -9.95 11.74
CA HIS A 607 5.97 -9.45 13.11
C HIS A 607 7.12 -8.53 13.56
N GLY A 608 8.08 -8.20 12.69
CA GLY A 608 9.22 -7.32 13.01
C GLY A 608 10.29 -7.96 13.92
N GLN A 609 10.32 -9.28 14.03
CA GLN A 609 11.34 -9.99 14.82
C GLN A 609 12.66 -10.13 14.04
N THR A 610 13.76 -10.32 14.77
CA THR A 610 15.10 -10.48 14.19
C THR A 610 15.21 -11.79 13.40
N PRO A 611 15.67 -11.77 12.14
CA PRO A 611 15.89 -12.98 11.35
C PRO A 611 16.88 -13.96 12.00
N THR A 612 16.60 -15.25 11.87
CA THR A 612 17.48 -16.35 12.30
C THR A 612 17.78 -17.29 11.14
N LEU A 613 18.62 -18.31 11.35
CA LEU A 613 18.86 -19.34 10.31
C LEU A 613 17.55 -20.02 9.87
N ARG A 614 16.57 -20.15 10.78
CA ARG A 614 15.25 -20.72 10.50
C ARG A 614 14.35 -19.79 9.68
N THR A 615 14.63 -18.49 9.70
CA THR A 615 13.99 -17.51 8.83
C THR A 615 14.39 -17.75 7.38
N ASP A 616 15.69 -17.93 7.12
CA ASP A 616 16.17 -18.27 5.79
C ASP A 616 15.67 -19.62 5.30
N VAL A 617 15.54 -20.61 6.20
CA VAL A 617 14.94 -21.92 5.85
C VAL A 617 13.49 -21.77 5.38
N TYR A 618 12.69 -20.93 6.02
CA TYR A 618 11.31 -20.67 5.58
C TYR A 618 11.25 -20.02 4.20
N VAL A 619 12.06 -18.97 3.99
CA VAL A 619 12.08 -18.26 2.71
C VAL A 619 12.66 -19.12 1.60
N LEU A 620 13.67 -19.95 1.90
CA LEU A 620 14.14 -20.99 1.00
C LEU A 620 13.00 -21.97 0.66
N GLY A 621 12.17 -22.36 1.63
CA GLY A 621 11.00 -23.20 1.41
C GLY A 621 10.00 -22.60 0.42
N LEU A 622 9.72 -21.29 0.54
CA LEU A 622 8.88 -20.56 -0.42
C LEU A 622 9.46 -20.61 -1.83
N ILE A 623 10.77 -20.34 -1.96
CA ILE A 623 11.47 -20.32 -3.25
C ILE A 623 11.51 -21.72 -3.86
N LEU A 624 11.82 -22.76 -3.07
CA LEU A 624 11.86 -24.14 -3.55
C LEU A 624 10.48 -24.63 -3.96
N TYR A 625 9.44 -24.32 -3.20
CA TYR A 625 8.06 -24.65 -3.55
C TYR A 625 7.68 -24.05 -4.90
N GLU A 626 7.89 -22.74 -5.10
CA GLU A 626 7.60 -22.06 -6.37
C GLU A 626 8.48 -22.56 -7.51
N LEU A 627 9.78 -22.78 -7.26
CA LEU A 627 10.72 -23.26 -8.27
C LEU A 627 10.31 -24.62 -8.82
N ILE A 628 9.93 -25.54 -7.93
CA ILE A 628 9.54 -26.92 -8.24
C ILE A 628 8.14 -26.99 -8.84
N LEU A 629 7.15 -26.36 -8.19
CA LEU A 629 5.73 -26.49 -8.54
C LEU A 629 5.24 -25.42 -9.51
N GLY A 630 6.05 -24.39 -9.77
CA GLY A 630 5.76 -23.30 -10.71
C GLY A 630 4.86 -22.20 -10.14
N LYS A 631 4.29 -22.38 -8.94
CA LYS A 631 3.44 -21.41 -8.25
C LYS A 631 3.82 -21.35 -6.76
N PRO A 632 3.72 -20.18 -6.09
CA PRO A 632 3.98 -20.07 -4.66
C PRO A 632 2.93 -20.84 -3.82
N PRO A 633 3.23 -21.20 -2.56
CA PRO A 633 2.32 -22.01 -1.72
C PRO A 633 1.10 -21.25 -1.21
N PHE A 634 1.15 -19.93 -1.22
CA PHE A 634 0.05 -19.04 -0.86
C PHE A 634 -0.29 -18.22 -2.09
N THR A 635 -1.44 -18.49 -2.72
CA THR A 635 -1.90 -17.81 -3.92
C THR A 635 -3.21 -17.09 -3.65
N SER A 636 -3.26 -15.82 -4.03
CA SER A 636 -4.49 -15.08 -4.33
C SER A 636 -4.22 -14.36 -5.64
N ASP A 637 -4.98 -14.72 -6.68
CA ASP A 637 -4.71 -14.32 -8.06
C ASP A 637 -4.78 -12.79 -8.29
N GLU A 638 -5.33 -12.04 -7.33
CA GLU A 638 -5.62 -10.60 -7.48
C GLU A 638 -5.23 -9.74 -6.25
N ASP A 639 -4.69 -10.31 -5.16
CA ASP A 639 -4.50 -9.57 -3.89
C ASP A 639 -3.27 -10.01 -3.08
N ASP A 640 -2.16 -9.28 -3.18
CA ASP A 640 -0.94 -9.53 -2.39
C ASP A 640 -1.16 -9.47 -0.87
N ASN A 641 -2.16 -8.74 -0.36
CA ASN A 641 -2.41 -8.63 1.08
C ASN A 641 -3.18 -9.82 1.64
N LEU A 642 -4.09 -10.39 0.85
CA LEU A 642 -4.71 -11.68 1.19
C LEU A 642 -3.63 -12.76 1.27
N ARG A 643 -2.67 -12.74 0.33
CA ARG A 643 -1.54 -13.67 0.32
C ARG A 643 -0.69 -13.59 1.58
N LEU A 644 -0.42 -12.38 2.08
CA LEU A 644 0.29 -12.15 3.34
C LEU A 644 -0.50 -12.62 4.56
N THR A 645 -1.81 -12.41 4.56
CA THR A 645 -2.71 -12.90 5.62
C THR A 645 -2.69 -14.43 5.65
N LEU A 646 -2.74 -15.08 4.48
CA LEU A 646 -2.61 -16.53 4.36
C LEU A 646 -1.25 -17.03 4.89
N GLN A 647 -0.16 -16.30 4.63
CA GLN A 647 1.17 -16.65 5.16
C GLN A 647 1.27 -16.58 6.69
N LEU A 648 0.48 -15.71 7.33
CA LEU A 648 0.49 -15.54 8.78
C LEU A 648 -0.41 -16.54 9.51
N TYR A 649 -1.55 -16.89 8.90
CA TYR A 649 -2.65 -17.54 9.62
C TYR A 649 -3.19 -18.82 8.98
N SER A 650 -2.71 -19.19 7.80
CA SER A 650 -3.18 -20.37 7.07
C SER A 650 -2.05 -21.37 6.84
N GLU A 651 -2.43 -22.63 6.64
CA GLU A 651 -1.50 -23.65 6.15
C GLU A 651 -1.19 -23.40 4.66
N PRO A 652 0.04 -23.68 4.20
CA PRO A 652 0.38 -23.62 2.79
C PRO A 652 -0.47 -24.61 1.99
N GLN A 653 -0.74 -24.30 0.72
CA GLN A 653 -1.35 -25.28 -0.18
C GLN A 653 -0.48 -26.55 -0.21
N HIS A 654 -1.12 -27.70 -0.08
CA HIS A 654 -0.40 -28.97 -0.07
C HIS A 654 0.22 -29.24 -1.47
N PRO A 655 1.52 -29.53 -1.59
CA PRO A 655 2.18 -29.80 -2.87
C PRO A 655 1.45 -30.81 -3.77
N ARG A 656 0.86 -31.85 -3.18
CA ARG A 656 0.05 -32.88 -3.85
C ARG A 656 -1.14 -32.33 -4.64
N ALA A 657 -1.64 -31.14 -4.30
CA ALA A 657 -2.70 -30.48 -5.07
C ALA A 657 -2.23 -30.03 -6.45
N LEU A 658 -0.94 -29.70 -6.60
CA LEU A 658 -0.32 -29.28 -7.86
C LEU A 658 0.41 -30.45 -8.55
N TRP A 659 0.99 -31.35 -7.78
CA TRP A 659 1.67 -32.55 -8.28
C TRP A 659 1.24 -33.80 -7.47
N PRO A 660 0.17 -34.52 -7.91
CA PRO A 660 -0.39 -35.64 -7.16
C PRO A 660 0.58 -36.79 -6.84
N GLU A 661 1.57 -37.02 -7.70
CA GLU A 661 2.58 -38.07 -7.58
C GLU A 661 3.89 -37.58 -6.91
N ILE A 662 3.86 -36.42 -6.24
CA ILE A 662 5.04 -35.89 -5.55
C ILE A 662 5.58 -36.91 -4.53
N PRO A 663 6.89 -37.17 -4.47
CA PRO A 663 7.47 -38.02 -3.44
C PRO A 663 7.12 -37.52 -2.04
N GLU A 664 6.59 -38.40 -1.19
CA GLU A 664 6.14 -38.07 0.17
C GLU A 664 7.22 -37.34 0.99
N ALA A 665 8.48 -37.76 0.84
CA ALA A 665 9.60 -37.14 1.52
C ALA A 665 9.91 -35.70 1.03
N LEU A 666 9.68 -35.39 -0.25
CA LEU A 666 9.85 -34.03 -0.79
C LEU A 666 8.73 -33.12 -0.30
N GLU A 667 7.50 -33.62 -0.33
CA GLU A 667 6.34 -32.90 0.20
C GLU A 667 6.48 -32.58 1.69
N ALA A 668 6.86 -33.59 2.50
CA ALA A 668 7.11 -33.41 3.92
C ALA A 668 8.19 -32.36 4.18
N LEU A 669 9.28 -32.35 3.41
CA LEU A 669 10.34 -31.35 3.53
C LEU A 669 9.82 -29.94 3.22
N LEU A 670 9.12 -29.74 2.10
CA LEU A 670 8.57 -28.43 1.72
C LEU A 670 7.62 -27.87 2.78
N LEU A 671 6.70 -28.71 3.29
CA LEU A 671 5.77 -28.32 4.34
C LEU A 671 6.48 -28.02 5.66
N GLN A 672 7.49 -28.81 6.04
CA GLN A 672 8.27 -28.58 7.26
C GLN A 672 9.04 -27.25 7.19
N MET A 673 9.61 -26.92 6.03
CA MET A 673 10.28 -25.62 5.84
C MET A 673 9.30 -24.44 5.98
N LEU A 674 8.04 -24.63 5.57
CA LEU A 674 6.97 -23.63 5.62
C LEU A 674 6.18 -23.60 6.93
N ALA A 675 6.66 -24.25 8.00
CA ALA A 675 5.99 -24.20 9.29
C ALA A 675 5.96 -22.76 9.86
N VAL A 676 4.81 -22.34 10.40
CA VAL A 676 4.64 -20.98 10.94
C VAL A 676 5.61 -20.73 12.09
N LYS A 677 5.76 -21.70 13.00
CA LYS A 677 6.69 -21.64 14.13
C LYS A 677 8.12 -21.97 13.68
N PRO A 678 9.12 -21.12 13.93
CA PRO A 678 10.51 -21.37 13.54
C PRO A 678 11.07 -22.71 14.04
N GLU A 679 10.74 -23.12 15.26
CA GLU A 679 11.23 -24.33 15.91
C GLU A 679 10.83 -25.63 15.20
N ASP A 680 9.72 -25.64 14.48
CA ASP A 680 9.20 -26.81 13.76
C ASP A 680 9.91 -27.04 12.41
N ARG A 681 10.67 -26.03 11.95
CA ARG A 681 11.43 -26.07 10.69
C ARG A 681 12.73 -26.88 10.84
N PRO A 682 13.40 -27.25 9.73
CA PRO A 682 14.80 -27.65 9.78
C PRO A 682 15.68 -26.59 10.49
N GLU A 683 16.67 -27.04 11.26
CA GLU A 683 17.46 -26.14 12.12
C GLU A 683 18.32 -25.12 11.36
N ASN A 684 18.76 -25.46 10.15
CA ASN A 684 19.68 -24.69 9.32
C ASN A 684 19.69 -25.22 7.88
N GLY A 685 20.52 -24.64 7.01
CA GLY A 685 20.60 -25.03 5.61
C GLY A 685 21.24 -26.41 5.41
N GLN A 686 22.09 -26.85 6.33
CA GLN A 686 22.74 -28.17 6.31
C GLN A 686 21.71 -29.27 6.48
N ALA A 687 20.74 -29.08 7.38
CA ALA A 687 19.62 -29.99 7.56
C ALA A 687 18.80 -30.12 6.26
N VAL A 688 18.56 -29.01 5.55
CA VAL A 688 17.88 -29.00 4.24
C VAL A 688 18.70 -29.73 3.19
N VAL A 689 20.01 -29.45 3.07
CA VAL A 689 20.91 -30.13 2.13
C VAL A 689 20.94 -31.64 2.39
N LYS A 690 21.00 -32.06 3.65
CA LYS A 690 20.96 -33.48 4.03
C LYS A 690 19.64 -34.13 3.59
N ALA A 691 18.51 -33.47 3.85
CA ALA A 691 17.20 -33.94 3.41
C ALA A 691 17.12 -34.06 1.87
N MET A 692 17.57 -33.03 1.14
CA MET A 692 17.63 -33.03 -0.33
C MET A 692 18.49 -34.16 -0.88
N ARG A 693 19.67 -34.44 -0.31
CA ARG A 693 20.53 -35.56 -0.74
C ARG A 693 19.84 -36.92 -0.59
N HIS A 694 19.14 -37.14 0.53
CA HIS A 694 18.37 -38.37 0.72
C HIS A 694 17.27 -38.56 -0.34
N LEU A 695 16.66 -37.46 -0.80
CA LEU A 695 15.69 -37.49 -1.90
C LEU A 695 16.37 -37.90 -3.21
N THR A 696 17.53 -37.32 -3.54
CA THR A 696 18.28 -37.61 -4.76
C THR A 696 18.76 -39.06 -4.80
N ASP A 697 19.28 -39.57 -3.68
CA ASP A 697 19.69 -40.98 -3.56
C ASP A 697 18.49 -41.93 -3.69
N GLY A 698 17.34 -41.57 -3.10
CA GLY A 698 16.09 -42.32 -3.23
C GLY A 698 15.55 -42.36 -4.67
N MET A 699 15.65 -41.23 -5.39
CA MET A 699 15.28 -41.14 -6.82
C MET A 699 16.22 -41.96 -7.72
N LEU A 700 17.52 -41.99 -7.43
CA LEU A 700 18.51 -42.80 -8.16
C LEU A 700 18.40 -44.31 -7.88
N LEU A 701 17.96 -44.70 -6.69
CA LEU A 701 17.70 -46.11 -6.34
C LEU A 701 16.47 -46.68 -7.06
N LEU A 702 15.45 -45.85 -7.32
CA LEU A 702 14.30 -46.22 -8.13
C LEU A 702 14.66 -46.45 -9.60
N ASP A 703 15.63 -45.70 -10.15
CA ASP A 703 16.15 -45.89 -11.51
C ASP A 703 17.00 -47.17 -11.65
N ASN A 704 17.77 -47.55 -10.61
CA ASN A 704 18.66 -48.71 -10.65
C ASN A 704 17.99 -50.07 -10.30
N GLY A 705 16.81 -50.05 -9.68
CA GLY A 705 16.01 -51.25 -9.39
C GLY A 705 15.17 -51.77 -10.58
N ALA A 706 15.05 -51.00 -11.67
CA ALA A 706 14.15 -51.25 -12.78
C ALA A 706 14.80 -51.91 -14.02
N THR A 707 15.88 -52.68 -13.87
CA THR A 707 16.53 -53.40 -15.00
C THR A 707 15.92 -54.77 -15.34
N ARG A 708 14.72 -55.11 -14.82
CA ARG A 708 13.93 -56.26 -15.29
C ARG A 708 12.43 -55.96 -15.45
N ARG A 709 12.12 -54.92 -16.24
CA ARG A 709 10.99 -54.78 -17.18
C ARG A 709 10.94 -53.30 -17.52
N GLY A 710 11.25 -52.95 -18.75
CA GLY A 710 11.46 -51.58 -19.18
C GLY A 710 10.22 -50.71 -19.00
N THR A 711 10.42 -49.56 -18.37
CA THR A 711 9.95 -48.20 -18.72
C THR A 711 10.31 -47.32 -17.52
N GLY A 712 11.31 -46.44 -17.68
CA GLY A 712 11.56 -45.36 -16.71
C GLY A 712 10.38 -44.38 -16.66
N PRO A 713 10.40 -43.39 -15.75
CA PRO A 713 9.28 -42.47 -15.48
C PRO A 713 8.91 -41.53 -16.65
N LEU A 714 9.55 -41.69 -17.81
CA LEU A 714 9.38 -40.87 -19.01
C LEU A 714 8.41 -41.48 -20.04
N ALA A 715 7.71 -42.57 -19.74
CA ALA A 715 6.90 -43.30 -20.73
C ALA A 715 5.37 -43.19 -20.58
N HIS A 716 4.85 -42.61 -19.50
CA HIS A 716 3.42 -42.30 -19.42
C HIS A 716 3.20 -40.80 -19.43
N GLY A 717 2.60 -40.31 -20.51
CA GLY A 717 2.12 -38.94 -20.67
C GLY A 717 0.99 -38.60 -19.71
N GLY A 718 1.29 -38.58 -18.41
CA GLY A 718 0.55 -37.79 -17.45
C GLY A 718 0.95 -36.33 -17.67
N HIS A 719 0.01 -35.51 -18.13
CA HIS A 719 0.18 -34.07 -18.23
C HIS A 719 0.78 -33.53 -16.92
N LEU A 720 2.03 -33.05 -16.98
CA LEU A 720 2.50 -32.02 -16.06
C LEU A 720 1.53 -30.84 -16.19
N PRO A 721 1.16 -30.17 -15.09
CA PRO A 721 0.31 -28.99 -15.16
C PRO A 721 0.94 -27.99 -16.13
N GLU A 722 0.24 -27.71 -17.23
CA GLU A 722 0.59 -26.60 -18.10
C GLU A 722 0.45 -25.31 -17.27
N ALA A 723 1.53 -24.51 -17.32
CA ALA A 723 1.73 -23.30 -16.52
C ALA A 723 0.63 -22.25 -16.72
#